data_AF-A0A831XWE5-F1
#
_entry.id   AF-A0A831XWE5-F1
#
_cell.length_a   1.000
_cell.length_b   1.000
_cell.length_c   1.000
_cell.angle_alpha   90.00
_cell.angle_beta   90.00
_cell.angle_gamma   90.00
#
_symmetry.space_group_name_H-M   'P 1'
#
loop_
_entity.id
_entity.type
_entity.pdbx_description
1 polymer ?
#
loop_
_entity_poly.entity_id
_entity_poly.type
_entity_poly.pdbx_seq_one_letter_code
_entity_poly.pdbx_strand_id
1 'polypeptide(L)'
;MRWTEATAENIFALFPGTDPDLRDELLIIEAFYDSSSFIPGHAPGADEALSIAGLLELADDLAVNPPQRPFLLIATSGHGQSLAGMRETIWTANVRSKDLRAMEKQLKADAGEREKFIDLLEQYRQGSADDAGGLMLQKAIDHALKLQVDDLSTELMRLRMYEDKDSSSVTIKKLAGQRFILRRLGWKTSFADLTAEEKQLLDPLVSRSITEHQAVLNEVRSQQVILKSVKRLRSLIVEYEPRAVVSLHLSSHGTGLGAFHQGFLYPLRPTINRTAAFRDIEQALQDSAELLPATAPAFISTLRPNRLQPWEDLLPDRPALGGEVSSLAGLPGLTLATTSDIRQHWSTPFDTLDRIDWNYAARQWRLARQLISGLDQAATLEKGYIRNGFSTVEGNSSLLLHGELFPEHPAPNTVILAFQGLSRYHFMTDRQGRFLLKGVADKKHVLDKVILEGYLFSEQDGSVIWAIDKRLTGKSSYRVKMQRNEMKTDLIMFQCRQTTIFNLLEPRSFRYMTKLELIDGRREAPPVRYWYSRIDTRTSTLASIYLEPDTPLKLTLSDSVLHKKMIMTNGDSDDPMGKGYNISRHPSLYHTTYLTARDMWALLGPRISNLEEHGIQNDRIQTLRLQGEQALQLAEKALKDQHYSLFFEESNKAWALASRVYDHVEKTQKDVLFGVLFYIALFVPFAFCLERLFFGFVSIYKRIAGFTVILLFLILIIAQVHPAFE
;
A
#
# COMPACT_ATOMS: atom_id res chain seq x y z
N MET A 1 -14.54 -4.55 12.42
CA MET A 1 -13.21 -4.10 12.89
C MET A 1 -13.04 -2.65 12.47
N ARG A 2 -12.55 -1.77 13.36
CA ARG A 2 -12.31 -0.35 13.07
C ARG A 2 -10.83 -0.07 13.25
N TRP A 3 -10.20 0.61 12.30
CA TRP A 3 -8.84 1.13 12.48
C TRP A 3 -8.90 2.35 13.40
N THR A 4 -8.09 2.33 14.44
CA THR A 4 -7.97 3.42 15.40
C THR A 4 -6.49 3.66 15.66
N GLU A 5 -6.10 4.93 15.70
CA GLU A 5 -4.80 5.29 16.25
C GLU A 5 -4.78 4.98 17.75
N ALA A 6 -3.71 4.32 18.20
CA ALA A 6 -3.50 4.00 19.60
C ALA A 6 -2.05 4.34 19.95
N THR A 7 -1.84 4.95 21.11
CA THR A 7 -0.51 5.17 21.66
C THR A 7 -0.07 3.91 22.39
N ALA A 8 1.10 3.40 22.03
CA ALA A 8 1.80 2.34 22.75
C ALA A 8 3.13 2.90 23.27
N GLU A 9 3.64 2.30 24.35
CA GLU A 9 4.84 2.80 25.02
C GLU A 9 5.99 1.81 24.85
N ASN A 10 7.19 2.34 24.63
CA ASN A 10 8.42 1.59 24.88
C ASN A 10 8.88 1.94 26.29
N ILE A 11 9.16 0.93 27.10
CA ILE A 11 9.63 1.09 28.48
C ILE A 11 11.13 0.89 28.48
N PHE A 12 11.88 1.72 29.21
CA PHE A 12 13.33 1.58 29.29
C PHE A 12 13.86 1.82 30.69
N ALA A 13 14.95 1.14 31.03
CA ALA A 13 15.67 1.28 32.29
C ALA A 13 17.18 1.30 32.03
N LEU A 14 17.88 2.26 32.63
CA LEU A 14 19.33 2.39 32.53
C LEU A 14 19.97 1.93 33.83
N PHE A 15 20.87 0.95 33.73
CA PHE A 15 21.71 0.46 34.81
C PHE A 15 23.14 0.99 34.58
N PRO A 16 23.71 1.77 35.51
CA PRO A 16 25.05 2.31 35.35
C PRO A 16 26.09 1.19 35.45
N GLY A 17 27.17 1.31 34.66
CA GLY A 17 28.32 0.42 34.73
C GLY A 17 29.20 0.73 35.95
N THR A 18 29.84 -0.30 36.51
CA THR A 18 30.77 -0.15 37.65
C THR A 18 32.21 0.08 37.23
N ASP A 19 32.58 -0.29 36.00
CA ASP A 19 33.95 -0.17 35.51
C ASP A 19 34.21 1.25 34.95
N PRO A 20 35.18 2.02 35.51
CA PRO A 20 35.49 3.36 35.03
C PRO A 20 35.98 3.42 33.58
N ASP A 21 36.65 2.38 33.09
CA ASP A 21 37.21 2.33 31.74
C ASP A 21 36.14 1.95 30.69
N LEU A 22 35.07 1.29 31.12
CA LEU A 22 33.96 0.84 30.26
C LEU A 22 32.68 1.69 30.43
N ARG A 23 32.74 2.76 31.23
CA ARG A 23 31.56 3.56 31.62
C ARG A 23 30.80 4.22 30.45
N ASP A 24 31.44 4.38 29.31
CA ASP A 24 30.86 5.00 28.11
C ASP A 24 30.38 3.93 27.09
N GLU A 25 30.67 2.65 27.33
CA GLU A 25 30.36 1.53 26.43
C GLU A 25 28.98 0.93 26.68
N LEU A 26 27.95 1.43 25.99
CA LEU A 26 26.56 1.01 26.24
C LEU A 26 26.22 -0.34 25.59
N LEU A 27 25.68 -1.25 26.40
CA LEU A 27 24.97 -2.43 25.95
C LEU A 27 23.45 -2.16 26.00
N ILE A 28 22.78 -2.33 24.87
CA ILE A 28 21.32 -2.19 24.78
C ILE A 28 20.72 -3.59 24.67
N ILE A 29 19.86 -3.97 25.61
CA ILE A 29 19.14 -5.25 25.57
C ILE A 29 17.67 -4.95 25.35
N GLU A 30 17.10 -5.54 24.32
CA GLU A 30 15.73 -5.29 23.88
C GLU A 30 14.92 -6.58 23.88
N ALA A 31 13.67 -6.50 24.32
CA ALA A 31 12.68 -7.54 24.12
C ALA A 31 11.32 -6.91 23.87
N PHE A 32 10.48 -7.55 23.06
CA PHE A 32 9.11 -7.10 22.88
C PHE A 32 8.20 -7.64 23.99
N TYR A 33 7.23 -6.85 24.42
CA TYR A 33 6.26 -7.25 25.45
C TYR A 33 4.82 -7.38 24.94
N ASP A 34 4.54 -6.91 23.73
CA ASP A 34 3.24 -7.09 23.09
C ASP A 34 3.18 -8.43 22.35
N SER A 35 1.97 -8.99 22.21
CA SER A 35 1.75 -10.20 21.44
C SER A 35 1.15 -9.88 20.07
N SER A 36 1.50 -10.71 19.11
CA SER A 36 0.88 -10.71 17.79
C SER A 36 -0.49 -11.41 17.84
N SER A 37 -1.38 -11.13 16.87
CA SER A 37 -2.70 -11.76 16.84
C SER A 37 -3.34 -11.83 15.47
N PHE A 38 -3.83 -13.01 15.10
CA PHE A 38 -4.74 -13.21 13.97
C PHE A 38 -6.20 -12.92 14.32
N ILE A 39 -6.56 -12.96 15.60
CA ILE A 39 -7.93 -12.71 16.09
C ILE A 39 -7.91 -11.51 17.04
N PRO A 40 -8.29 -10.31 16.55
CA PRO A 40 -8.28 -9.10 17.35
C PRO A 40 -9.00 -9.28 18.69
N GLY A 41 -8.34 -8.88 19.79
CA GLY A 41 -8.84 -9.02 21.15
C GLY A 41 -8.58 -10.38 21.81
N HIS A 42 -7.97 -11.34 21.13
CA HIS A 42 -7.65 -12.66 21.68
C HIS A 42 -6.20 -13.07 21.40
N ALA A 43 -5.27 -12.50 22.16
CA ALA A 43 -3.83 -12.63 21.97
C ALA A 43 -3.12 -13.04 23.28
N PRO A 44 -3.28 -14.30 23.75
CA PRO A 44 -2.76 -14.73 25.05
C PRO A 44 -1.23 -14.65 25.15
N GLY A 45 -0.50 -14.95 24.07
CA GLY A 45 0.93 -14.62 23.93
C GLY A 45 1.86 -15.28 24.95
N ALA A 46 1.54 -16.47 25.45
CA ALA A 46 2.26 -17.08 26.56
C ALA A 46 3.73 -17.43 26.22
N ASP A 47 3.97 -18.09 25.10
CA ASP A 47 5.31 -18.42 24.60
C ASP A 47 6.00 -17.18 24.02
N GLU A 48 5.27 -16.29 23.34
CA GLU A 48 5.78 -14.98 22.88
C GLU A 48 6.37 -14.14 24.03
N ALA A 49 5.77 -14.24 25.23
CA ALA A 49 6.20 -13.51 26.42
C ALA A 49 7.53 -13.98 27.02
N LEU A 50 8.12 -15.10 26.56
CA LEU A 50 9.40 -15.61 27.10
C LEU A 50 10.54 -14.60 26.93
N SER A 51 10.52 -13.80 25.86
CA SER A 51 11.53 -12.77 25.60
C SER A 51 11.49 -11.66 26.66
N ILE A 52 10.29 -11.14 26.98
CA ILE A 52 10.12 -10.10 28.01
C ILE A 52 10.32 -10.67 29.41
N ALA A 53 9.90 -11.90 29.68
CA ALA A 53 10.15 -12.57 30.96
C ALA A 53 11.66 -12.65 31.25
N GLY A 54 12.46 -13.05 30.26
CA GLY A 54 13.93 -13.03 30.36
C GLY A 54 14.48 -11.62 30.59
N LEU A 55 14.01 -10.61 29.85
CA LEU A 55 14.47 -9.23 30.05
C LEU A 55 14.20 -8.71 31.47
N LEU A 56 13.06 -9.06 32.06
CA LEU A 56 12.71 -8.70 33.44
C LEU A 56 13.59 -9.44 34.45
N GLU A 57 13.85 -10.74 34.25
CA GLU A 57 14.77 -11.49 35.10
C GLU A 57 16.20 -10.93 35.04
N LEU A 58 16.65 -10.49 33.87
CA LEU A 58 17.92 -9.79 33.71
C LEU A 58 17.92 -8.45 34.48
N ALA A 59 16.81 -7.70 34.48
CA ALA A 59 16.70 -6.46 35.23
C ALA A 59 16.85 -6.68 36.75
N ASP A 60 16.24 -7.74 37.29
CA ASP A 60 16.38 -8.13 38.68
C ASP A 60 17.83 -8.53 39.02
N ASP A 61 18.49 -9.29 38.14
CA ASP A 61 19.89 -9.68 38.31
C ASP A 61 20.81 -8.46 38.30
N LEU A 62 20.65 -7.53 37.36
CA LEU A 62 21.45 -6.30 37.26
C LEU A 62 21.23 -5.34 38.43
N ALA A 63 20.06 -5.37 39.07
CA ALA A 63 19.79 -4.57 40.27
C ALA A 63 20.57 -5.08 41.49
N VAL A 64 20.78 -6.40 41.58
CA VAL A 64 21.54 -7.04 42.67
C VAL A 64 23.03 -7.09 42.36
N ASN A 65 23.38 -7.36 41.10
CA ASN A 65 24.72 -7.53 40.58
C ASN A 65 24.97 -6.49 39.46
N PRO A 66 25.40 -5.27 39.81
CA PRO A 66 25.62 -4.22 38.81
C PRO A 66 26.62 -4.64 37.72
N PRO A 67 26.36 -4.29 36.44
CA PRO A 67 27.21 -4.67 35.30
C PRO A 67 28.51 -3.86 35.23
N GLN A 68 29.51 -4.36 34.50
CA GLN A 68 30.74 -3.60 34.25
C GLN A 68 30.48 -2.41 33.31
N ARG A 69 29.75 -2.66 32.22
CA ARG A 69 29.29 -1.68 31.24
C ARG A 69 27.91 -1.12 31.61
N PRO A 70 27.55 0.10 31.21
CA PRO A 70 26.17 0.55 31.33
C PRO A 70 25.23 -0.31 30.47
N PHE A 71 24.07 -0.67 31.02
CA PHE A 71 23.01 -1.42 30.35
C PHE A 71 21.77 -0.55 30.17
N LEU A 72 21.26 -0.45 28.94
CA LEU A 72 19.93 0.09 28.66
C LEU A 72 19.01 -1.07 28.28
N LEU A 73 18.14 -1.46 29.21
CA LEU A 73 17.08 -2.43 28.94
C LEU A 73 15.90 -1.71 28.30
N ILE A 74 15.33 -2.27 27.24
CA ILE A 74 14.20 -1.70 26.50
C ILE A 74 13.15 -2.77 26.26
N ALA A 75 11.95 -2.59 26.82
CA ALA A 75 10.78 -3.36 26.47
C ALA A 75 10.02 -2.62 25.35
N THR A 76 9.96 -3.19 24.14
CA THR A 76 9.30 -2.56 22.99
C THR A 76 7.88 -3.07 22.78
N SER A 77 7.04 -2.21 22.22
CA SER A 77 5.70 -2.56 21.74
C SER A 77 5.62 -2.56 20.21
N GLY A 78 4.51 -3.06 19.66
CA GLY A 78 4.27 -3.09 18.22
C GLY A 78 5.15 -4.10 17.48
N HIS A 79 5.51 -5.23 18.12
CA HIS A 79 6.26 -6.32 17.49
C HIS A 79 5.55 -6.83 16.23
N GLY A 80 4.25 -7.13 16.34
CA GLY A 80 3.39 -7.54 15.22
C GLY A 80 3.17 -6.47 14.14
N GLN A 81 3.63 -5.23 14.37
CA GLN A 81 3.58 -4.12 13.41
C GLN A 81 4.95 -3.87 12.76
N SER A 82 5.61 -4.95 12.33
CA SER A 82 6.95 -4.96 11.74
C SER A 82 8.03 -4.39 12.66
N LEU A 83 7.91 -4.62 13.97
CA LEU A 83 8.80 -4.09 15.01
C LEU A 83 8.70 -2.56 15.19
N ALA A 84 7.47 -2.03 15.28
CA ALA A 84 7.24 -0.59 15.34
C ALA A 84 7.98 0.10 16.50
N GLY A 85 7.94 -0.48 17.71
CA GLY A 85 8.65 0.03 18.87
C GLY A 85 10.16 0.01 18.69
N MET A 86 10.73 -1.07 18.15
CA MET A 86 12.17 -1.12 17.84
C MET A 86 12.57 -0.08 16.79
N ARG A 87 11.77 0.11 15.73
CA ARG A 87 12.03 1.18 14.74
C ARG A 87 11.95 2.58 15.35
N GLU A 88 11.02 2.81 16.28
CA GLU A 88 10.90 4.08 17.02
C GLU A 88 12.10 4.35 17.91
N THR A 89 12.56 3.34 18.66
CA THR A 89 13.75 3.41 19.52
C THR A 89 15.01 3.72 18.71
N ILE A 90 15.23 2.99 17.62
CA ILE A 90 16.42 3.19 16.76
C ILE A 90 16.35 4.52 16.01
N TRP A 91 15.16 4.96 15.60
CA TRP A 91 14.98 6.31 15.06
C TRP A 91 15.33 7.38 16.11
N THR A 92 14.87 7.24 17.35
CA THR A 92 15.16 8.17 18.45
C THR A 92 16.66 8.27 18.77
N ALA A 93 17.38 7.14 18.70
CA ALA A 93 18.83 7.11 18.87
C ALA A 93 19.57 7.91 17.77
N ASN A 94 19.03 7.93 16.54
CA ASN A 94 19.72 8.48 15.36
C ASN A 94 19.21 9.86 14.89
N VAL A 95 18.00 10.27 15.27
CA VAL A 95 17.41 11.54 14.85
C VAL A 95 18.24 12.72 15.37
N ARG A 96 18.40 13.78 14.56
CA ARG A 96 19.26 14.91 14.94
C ARG A 96 18.48 15.85 15.86
N SER A 97 19.18 16.44 16.83
CA SER A 97 18.57 17.38 17.77
C SER A 97 17.95 18.61 17.10
N LYS A 98 18.46 19.02 15.93
CA LYS A 98 17.85 20.10 15.13
C LYS A 98 16.47 19.74 14.58
N ASP A 99 16.27 18.48 14.20
CA ASP A 99 15.02 18.02 13.57
C ASP A 99 13.93 17.90 14.65
N LEU A 100 14.28 17.41 15.85
CA LEU A 100 13.39 17.42 17.01
C LEU A 100 12.97 18.83 17.42
N ARG A 101 13.88 19.81 17.37
CA ARG A 101 13.55 21.22 17.62
C ARG A 101 12.61 21.80 16.57
N ALA A 102 12.77 21.40 15.31
CA ALA A 102 11.88 21.81 14.23
C ALA A 102 10.46 21.25 14.43
N MET A 103 10.34 19.96 14.77
CA MET A 103 9.05 19.34 15.12
C MET A 103 8.39 20.04 16.32
N GLU A 104 9.16 20.33 17.38
CA GLU A 104 8.64 21.03 18.56
C GLU A 104 8.11 22.43 18.20
N LYS A 105 8.83 23.16 17.35
CA LYS A 105 8.41 24.48 16.87
C LYS A 105 7.12 24.39 16.05
N GLN A 106 7.02 23.40 15.16
CA GLN A 106 5.82 23.17 14.35
C GLN A 106 4.61 22.86 15.24
N LEU A 107 4.73 21.90 16.15
CA LEU A 107 3.64 21.54 17.07
C LEU A 107 3.20 22.70 17.97
N LYS A 108 4.11 23.59 18.39
CA LYS A 108 3.75 24.80 19.15
C LYS A 108 2.99 25.82 18.28
N ALA A 109 3.41 25.99 17.03
CA ALA A 109 2.74 26.87 16.08
C ALA A 109 1.32 26.37 15.78
N ASP A 110 1.17 25.08 15.49
CA ASP A 110 -0.11 24.44 15.23
C ASP A 110 -1.06 24.61 16.42
N ALA A 111 -0.61 24.29 17.64
CA ALA A 111 -1.43 24.43 18.85
C ALA A 111 -1.93 25.87 19.05
N GLY A 112 -1.03 26.85 18.95
CA GLY A 112 -1.37 28.26 19.11
C GLY A 112 -2.27 28.81 18.01
N GLU A 113 -2.23 28.26 16.79
CA GLU A 113 -3.16 28.60 15.72
C GLU A 113 -4.56 28.03 16.00
N ARG A 114 -4.66 26.75 16.39
CA ARG A 114 -5.95 26.11 16.68
C ARG A 114 -6.66 26.74 17.88
N GLU A 115 -5.93 27.09 18.94
CA GLU A 115 -6.48 27.81 20.10
C GLU A 115 -7.13 29.13 19.68
N LYS A 116 -6.43 29.94 18.86
CA LYS A 116 -6.98 31.20 18.33
C LYS A 116 -8.23 30.98 17.46
N PHE A 117 -8.24 29.95 16.61
CA PHE A 117 -9.42 29.65 15.80
C PHE A 117 -10.62 29.22 16.65
N ILE A 118 -10.42 28.40 17.68
CA ILE A 118 -11.48 27.99 18.60
C ILE A 118 -12.06 29.21 19.32
N ASP A 119 -11.21 30.07 19.88
CA ASP A 119 -11.65 31.28 20.59
C ASP A 119 -12.49 32.21 19.69
N LEU A 120 -12.04 32.43 18.45
CA LEU A 120 -12.77 33.25 17.47
C LEU A 120 -14.13 32.65 17.09
N LEU A 121 -14.19 31.34 16.86
CA LEU A 121 -15.44 30.65 16.51
C LEU A 121 -16.44 30.67 17.67
N GLU A 122 -15.95 30.55 18.91
CA GLU A 122 -16.76 30.66 20.13
C GLU A 122 -17.30 32.08 20.35
N GLN A 123 -16.47 33.10 20.12
CA GLN A 123 -16.90 34.51 20.16
C GLN A 123 -18.01 34.79 19.14
N TYR A 124 -17.88 34.27 17.91
CA TYR A 124 -18.93 34.35 16.90
C TYR A 124 -20.22 33.67 17.38
N ARG A 125 -20.12 32.46 17.93
CA ARG A 125 -21.28 31.71 18.45
C ARG A 125 -22.01 32.45 19.58
N GLN A 126 -21.28 33.23 20.39
CA GLN A 126 -21.82 34.05 21.48
C GLN A 126 -22.33 35.42 21.02
N GLY A 127 -22.30 35.72 19.72
CA GLY A 127 -22.74 37.00 19.17
C GLY A 127 -21.83 38.19 19.53
N SER A 128 -20.60 37.91 19.97
CA SER A 128 -19.60 38.90 20.40
C SER A 128 -18.43 39.03 19.41
N ALA A 129 -18.59 38.57 18.18
CA ALA A 129 -17.55 38.69 17.17
C ALA A 129 -17.41 40.14 16.68
N ASP A 130 -16.29 40.77 17.04
CA ASP A 130 -15.86 42.05 16.48
C ASP A 130 -15.49 41.91 14.99
N ASP A 131 -15.80 42.93 14.20
CA ASP A 131 -15.55 43.00 12.75
C ASP A 131 -14.03 42.88 12.41
N ALA A 132 -13.16 43.20 13.36
CA ALA A 132 -11.71 43.09 13.26
C ALA A 132 -11.18 41.65 13.12
N GLY A 133 -12.00 40.63 13.44
CA GLY A 133 -11.64 39.22 13.36
C GLY A 133 -12.02 38.50 12.06
N GLY A 134 -12.72 39.17 11.13
CA GLY A 134 -13.42 38.51 10.01
C GLY A 134 -12.53 37.64 9.11
N LEU A 135 -11.31 38.08 8.76
CA LEU A 135 -10.38 37.29 7.95
C LEU A 135 -9.88 36.02 8.67
N MET A 136 -9.66 36.09 9.99
CA MET A 136 -9.26 34.93 10.77
C MET A 136 -10.43 33.96 10.99
N LEU A 137 -11.65 34.48 11.17
CA LEU A 137 -12.86 33.67 11.21
C LEU A 137 -13.07 32.93 9.89
N GLN A 138 -12.87 33.61 8.75
CA GLN A 138 -12.89 33.00 7.42
C GLN A 138 -11.90 31.83 7.32
N LYS A 139 -10.64 32.03 7.75
CA LYS A 139 -9.63 30.96 7.79
C LYS A 139 -10.03 29.80 8.70
N ALA A 140 -10.64 30.09 9.85
CA ALA A 140 -11.07 29.08 10.80
C ALA A 140 -12.17 28.18 10.24
N ILE A 141 -13.07 28.70 9.39
CA ILE A 141 -14.15 27.92 8.76
C ILE A 141 -13.81 27.39 7.36
N ASP A 142 -12.74 27.88 6.72
CA ASP A 142 -12.45 27.66 5.29
C ASP A 142 -12.45 26.18 4.90
N HIS A 143 -11.82 25.34 5.73
CA HIS A 143 -11.75 23.90 5.51
C HIS A 143 -13.15 23.25 5.49
N ALA A 144 -13.93 23.43 6.56
CA ALA A 144 -15.27 22.87 6.67
C ALA A 144 -16.21 23.40 5.58
N LEU A 145 -16.08 24.69 5.23
CA LEU A 145 -16.86 25.32 4.17
C LEU A 145 -16.55 24.71 2.82
N LYS A 146 -15.27 24.56 2.46
CA LYS A 146 -14.86 24.00 1.17
C LYS A 146 -15.24 22.53 1.03
N LEU A 147 -15.11 21.72 2.09
CA LEU A 147 -15.62 20.35 2.10
C LEU A 147 -17.13 20.30 1.87
N GLN A 148 -17.90 21.17 2.52
CA GLN A 148 -19.34 21.24 2.30
C GLN A 148 -19.72 21.64 0.86
N VAL A 149 -18.95 22.56 0.26
CA VAL A 149 -19.11 22.96 -1.15
C VAL A 149 -18.76 21.81 -2.09
N ASP A 150 -17.74 21.01 -1.75
CA ASP A 150 -17.34 19.82 -2.50
C ASP A 150 -18.43 18.75 -2.47
N ASP A 151 -18.95 18.41 -1.29
CA ASP A 151 -20.04 17.45 -1.09
C ASP A 151 -21.28 17.83 -1.92
N LEU A 152 -21.68 19.10 -1.87
CA LEU A 152 -22.79 19.61 -2.68
C LEU A 152 -22.50 19.55 -4.18
N SER A 153 -21.25 19.76 -4.59
CA SER A 153 -20.85 19.70 -6.00
C SER A 153 -20.90 18.27 -6.53
N THR A 154 -20.40 17.32 -5.74
CA THR A 154 -20.46 15.87 -6.03
C THR A 154 -21.91 15.42 -6.16
N GLU A 155 -22.77 15.80 -5.22
CA GLU A 155 -24.19 15.42 -5.26
C GLU A 155 -24.91 16.04 -6.47
N LEU A 156 -24.66 17.31 -6.78
CA LEU A 156 -25.19 17.95 -7.98
C LEU A 156 -24.75 17.26 -9.28
N MET A 157 -23.50 16.80 -9.36
CA MET A 157 -23.02 16.05 -10.52
C MET A 157 -23.73 14.70 -10.64
N ARG A 158 -23.93 13.99 -9.52
CA ARG A 158 -24.65 12.71 -9.47
C ARG A 158 -26.08 12.87 -9.97
N LEU A 159 -26.85 13.79 -9.39
CA LEU A 159 -28.26 14.03 -9.77
C LEU A 159 -28.40 14.40 -11.26
N ARG A 160 -27.46 15.18 -11.81
CA ARG A 160 -27.48 15.57 -13.23
C ARG A 160 -27.15 14.44 -14.20
N MET A 161 -26.44 13.40 -13.76
CA MET A 161 -26.07 12.27 -14.60
C MET A 161 -27.07 11.10 -14.52
N TYR A 162 -27.72 10.87 -13.37
CA TYR A 162 -28.46 9.63 -13.11
C TYR A 162 -29.97 9.75 -12.94
N GLU A 163 -30.51 10.94 -12.66
CA GLU A 163 -31.95 11.11 -12.50
C GLU A 163 -32.58 11.78 -13.72
N ASP A 164 -33.82 11.38 -14.02
CA ASP A 164 -34.61 11.98 -15.10
C ASP A 164 -34.82 13.46 -14.76
N LYS A 165 -34.41 14.35 -15.68
CA LYS A 165 -34.25 15.80 -15.42
C LYS A 165 -35.50 16.46 -14.83
N ASP A 166 -36.67 15.90 -15.13
CA ASP A 166 -37.97 16.41 -14.70
C ASP A 166 -38.30 16.06 -13.24
N SER A 167 -37.83 14.92 -12.73
CA SER A 167 -38.10 14.49 -11.34
C SER A 167 -37.27 15.22 -10.29
N SER A 168 -36.09 15.72 -10.66
CA SER A 168 -35.08 16.24 -9.72
C SER A 168 -34.76 17.72 -9.87
N SER A 169 -35.44 18.41 -10.77
CA SER A 169 -35.22 19.83 -11.09
C SER A 169 -35.31 20.75 -9.87
N VAL A 170 -36.27 20.51 -8.96
CA VAL A 170 -36.45 21.30 -7.74
C VAL A 170 -35.28 21.11 -6.77
N THR A 171 -34.86 19.87 -6.52
CA THR A 171 -33.73 19.52 -5.64
C THR A 171 -32.43 20.09 -6.18
N ILE A 172 -32.18 19.98 -7.49
CA ILE A 172 -30.99 20.54 -8.14
C ILE A 172 -30.92 22.05 -7.96
N LYS A 173 -32.03 22.78 -8.14
CA LYS A 173 -32.08 24.24 -7.92
C LYS A 173 -31.76 24.61 -6.47
N LYS A 174 -32.35 23.88 -5.51
CA LYS A 174 -32.11 24.11 -4.08
C LYS A 174 -30.64 23.91 -3.70
N LEU A 175 -30.05 22.76 -4.06
CA LEU A 175 -28.65 22.45 -3.75
C LEU A 175 -27.67 23.40 -4.45
N ALA A 176 -27.98 23.80 -5.70
CA ALA A 176 -27.18 24.79 -6.42
C ALA A 176 -27.23 26.17 -5.74
N GLY A 177 -28.38 26.57 -5.21
CA GLY A 177 -28.55 27.81 -4.43
C GLY A 177 -27.75 27.79 -3.13
N GLN A 178 -27.85 26.71 -2.35
CA GLN A 178 -27.07 26.53 -1.12
C GLN A 178 -25.56 26.58 -1.40
N ARG A 179 -25.10 25.86 -2.42
CA ARG A 179 -23.69 25.88 -2.84
C ARG A 179 -23.22 27.28 -3.22
N PHE A 180 -24.07 28.07 -3.90
CA PHE A 180 -23.73 29.44 -4.27
C PHE A 180 -23.55 30.35 -3.04
N ILE A 181 -24.45 30.25 -2.07
CA ILE A 181 -24.36 31.01 -0.81
C ILE A 181 -23.08 30.64 -0.05
N LEU A 182 -22.78 29.34 0.08
CA LEU A 182 -21.55 28.88 0.74
C LEU A 182 -20.29 29.37 0.05
N ARG A 183 -20.23 29.35 -1.29
CA ARG A 183 -19.09 29.91 -2.03
C ARG A 183 -18.94 31.42 -1.80
N ARG A 184 -20.04 32.15 -1.69
CA ARG A 184 -20.03 33.59 -1.38
C ARG A 184 -19.51 33.85 0.04
N LEU A 185 -19.95 33.03 1.01
CA LEU A 185 -19.43 33.08 2.39
C LEU A 185 -17.91 32.85 2.43
N GLY A 186 -17.40 31.95 1.58
CA GLY A 186 -15.97 31.69 1.45
C GLY A 186 -15.14 32.86 0.90
N TRP A 187 -15.76 33.92 0.38
CA TRP A 187 -15.09 35.15 -0.08
C TRP A 187 -15.34 36.36 0.81
N LYS A 188 -16.21 36.24 1.82
CA LYS A 188 -16.47 37.33 2.76
C LYS A 188 -15.29 37.52 3.71
N THR A 189 -14.89 38.77 3.87
CA THR A 189 -13.87 39.19 4.83
C THR A 189 -14.47 39.71 6.14
N SER A 190 -15.79 39.92 6.20
CA SER A 190 -16.57 40.31 7.37
C SER A 190 -17.86 39.48 7.45
N PHE A 191 -18.24 39.15 8.69
CA PHE A 191 -19.42 38.33 9.03
C PHE A 191 -20.43 39.09 9.92
N ALA A 192 -20.32 40.41 10.03
CA ALA A 192 -21.25 41.24 10.80
C ALA A 192 -22.65 41.29 10.15
N ASP A 193 -22.70 41.50 8.84
CA ASP A 193 -23.92 41.67 8.05
C ASP A 193 -24.34 40.40 7.28
N LEU A 194 -24.55 39.32 8.01
CA LEU A 194 -25.06 38.07 7.43
C LEU A 194 -26.59 38.06 7.37
N THR A 195 -27.12 37.68 6.21
CA THR A 195 -28.56 37.40 6.05
C THR A 195 -28.99 36.18 6.89
N ALA A 196 -30.28 36.06 7.19
CA ALA A 196 -30.80 34.93 7.97
C ALA A 196 -30.49 33.57 7.29
N GLU A 197 -30.55 33.51 5.96
CA GLU A 197 -30.23 32.32 5.17
C GLU A 197 -28.71 31.98 5.22
N GLU A 198 -27.84 33.00 5.18
CA GLU A 198 -26.40 32.81 5.36
C GLU A 198 -26.05 32.30 6.75
N LYS A 199 -26.66 32.85 7.81
CA LYS A 199 -26.47 32.37 9.19
C LYS A 199 -26.91 30.91 9.33
N GLN A 200 -28.07 30.56 8.76
CA GLN A 200 -28.58 29.19 8.80
C GLN A 200 -27.61 28.16 8.17
N LEU A 201 -26.85 28.56 7.13
CA LEU A 201 -25.85 27.70 6.51
C LEU A 201 -24.48 27.76 7.21
N LEU A 202 -24.14 28.88 7.85
CA LEU A 202 -22.86 29.09 8.52
C LEU A 202 -22.79 28.47 9.91
N ASP A 203 -23.85 28.56 10.72
CA ASP A 203 -23.84 28.12 12.13
C ASP A 203 -23.51 26.62 12.30
N PRO A 204 -24.01 25.69 11.44
CA PRO A 204 -23.57 24.31 11.45
C PRO A 204 -22.08 24.14 11.12
N LEU A 205 -21.54 24.94 10.19
CA LEU A 205 -20.12 24.91 9.81
C LEU A 205 -19.22 25.43 10.91
N VAL A 206 -19.64 26.46 11.64
CA VAL A 206 -18.92 26.97 12.83
C VAL A 206 -18.85 25.87 13.89
N SER A 207 -19.98 25.24 14.20
CA SER A 207 -20.04 24.15 15.19
C SER A 207 -19.16 22.96 14.80
N ARG A 208 -19.17 22.58 13.52
CA ARG A 208 -18.29 21.56 12.96
C ARG A 208 -16.82 21.98 13.05
N SER A 209 -16.49 23.22 12.70
CA SER A 209 -15.12 23.73 12.73
C SER A 209 -14.55 23.77 14.15
N ILE A 210 -15.33 24.17 15.16
CA ILE A 210 -14.92 24.12 16.58
C ILE A 210 -14.52 22.68 16.94
N THR A 211 -15.37 21.71 16.63
CA THR A 211 -15.14 20.29 16.91
C THR A 211 -13.87 19.78 16.21
N GLU A 212 -13.68 20.14 14.93
CA GLU A 212 -12.50 19.76 14.15
C GLU A 212 -11.21 20.37 14.72
N HIS A 213 -11.18 21.68 15.02
CA HIS A 213 -9.99 22.33 15.60
C HIS A 213 -9.67 21.81 16.99
N GLN A 214 -10.68 21.51 17.82
CA GLN A 214 -10.48 20.88 19.13
C GLN A 214 -9.85 19.49 18.98
N ALA A 215 -10.32 18.70 18.02
CA ALA A 215 -9.76 17.38 17.75
C ALA A 215 -8.30 17.46 17.28
N VAL A 216 -7.96 18.39 16.38
CA VAL A 216 -6.58 18.65 15.96
C VAL A 216 -5.72 19.12 17.14
N LEU A 217 -6.22 20.03 17.97
CA LEU A 217 -5.50 20.53 19.14
C LEU A 217 -5.17 19.41 20.14
N ASN A 218 -6.11 18.51 20.39
CA ASN A 218 -5.91 17.35 21.27
C ASN A 218 -4.85 16.38 20.72
N GLU A 219 -4.85 16.13 19.42
CA GLU A 219 -3.83 15.32 18.75
C GLU A 219 -2.46 15.98 18.81
N VAL A 220 -2.36 17.28 18.50
CA VAL A 220 -1.10 18.05 18.59
C VAL A 220 -0.55 18.02 20.02
N ARG A 221 -1.39 18.18 21.04
CA ARG A 221 -0.97 18.06 22.45
C ARG A 221 -0.44 16.66 22.78
N SER A 222 -1.06 15.61 22.26
CA SER A 222 -0.58 14.23 22.41
C SER A 222 0.77 14.03 21.72
N GLN A 223 0.95 14.54 20.50
CA GLN A 223 2.24 14.53 19.80
C GLN A 223 3.33 15.30 20.54
N GLN A 224 3.00 16.41 21.22
CA GLN A 224 3.95 17.14 22.07
C GLN A 224 4.42 16.31 23.27
N VAL A 225 3.54 15.51 23.89
CA VAL A 225 3.89 14.59 24.97
C VAL A 225 4.84 13.50 24.45
N ILE A 226 4.52 12.89 23.31
CA ILE A 226 5.38 11.89 22.66
C ILE A 226 6.75 12.48 22.35
N LEU A 227 6.81 13.68 21.77
CA LEU A 227 8.07 14.35 21.45
C LEU A 227 8.93 14.65 22.69
N LYS A 228 8.31 14.98 23.84
CA LYS A 228 9.03 15.13 25.11
C LYS A 228 9.66 13.80 25.53
N SER A 229 8.94 12.69 25.43
CA SER A 229 9.46 11.34 25.74
C SER A 229 10.61 10.94 24.79
N VAL A 230 10.47 11.20 23.49
CA VAL A 230 11.53 10.99 22.49
C VAL A 230 12.80 11.78 22.85
N LYS A 231 12.65 13.06 23.22
CA LYS A 231 13.79 13.89 23.65
C LYS A 231 14.47 13.36 24.91
N ARG A 232 13.71 12.82 25.87
CA ARG A 232 14.24 12.22 27.11
C ARG A 232 15.04 10.95 26.83
N LEU A 233 14.51 10.04 26.01
CA LEU A 233 15.26 8.83 25.64
C LEU A 233 16.51 9.20 24.84
N ARG A 234 16.39 10.16 23.92
CA ARG A 234 17.53 10.63 23.14
C ARG A 234 18.63 11.23 24.02
N SER A 235 18.30 12.04 25.02
CA SER A 235 19.33 12.61 25.90
C SER A 235 20.11 11.54 26.65
N LEU A 236 19.44 10.45 27.05
CA LEU A 236 20.10 9.32 27.69
C LEU A 236 21.05 8.57 26.74
N ILE A 237 20.59 8.22 25.53
CA ILE A 237 21.40 7.42 24.60
C ILE A 237 22.62 8.19 24.08
N VAL A 238 22.52 9.51 23.89
CA VAL A 238 23.60 10.35 23.33
C VAL A 238 24.80 10.48 24.28
N GLU A 239 24.62 10.20 25.56
CA GLU A 239 25.71 10.23 26.55
C GLU A 239 26.66 9.04 26.43
N TYR A 240 26.27 7.99 25.68
CA TYR A 240 27.04 6.75 25.57
C TYR A 240 27.35 6.35 24.13
N GLU A 241 28.26 5.38 23.98
CA GLU A 241 28.58 4.73 22.72
C GLU A 241 27.99 3.30 22.68
N PRO A 242 26.93 3.04 21.89
CA PRO A 242 26.39 1.69 21.77
C PRO A 242 27.42 0.71 21.18
N ARG A 243 27.83 -0.29 21.98
CA ARG A 243 28.78 -1.36 21.61
C ARG A 243 28.11 -2.65 21.16
N ALA A 244 26.92 -2.94 21.69
CA ALA A 244 26.05 -3.98 21.16
C ALA A 244 24.58 -3.62 21.38
N VAL A 245 23.73 -4.02 20.44
CA VAL A 245 22.27 -3.99 20.61
C VAL A 245 21.76 -5.41 20.45
N VAL A 246 21.30 -6.02 21.53
CA VAL A 246 20.85 -7.42 21.57
C VAL A 246 19.34 -7.46 21.72
N SER A 247 18.65 -7.91 20.69
CA SER A 247 17.21 -8.19 20.74
C SER A 247 16.97 -9.64 21.14
N LEU A 248 15.94 -9.91 21.95
CA LEU A 248 15.53 -11.25 22.36
C LEU A 248 14.30 -11.70 21.57
N HIS A 249 14.39 -12.88 20.96
CA HIS A 249 13.30 -13.52 20.21
C HIS A 249 13.22 -15.01 20.57
N LEU A 250 12.84 -15.25 21.82
CA LEU A 250 12.83 -16.55 22.49
C LEU A 250 11.46 -17.23 22.38
N SER A 251 11.47 -18.56 22.42
CA SER A 251 10.35 -19.50 22.28
C SER A 251 10.75 -20.82 22.92
N SER A 252 9.81 -21.60 23.43
CA SER A 252 10.08 -22.83 24.18
C SER A 252 10.20 -24.11 23.34
N HIS A 253 10.07 -24.06 22.01
CA HIS A 253 9.95 -25.28 21.19
C HIS A 253 11.08 -25.53 20.17
N GLY A 254 12.16 -24.75 20.21
CA GLY A 254 13.30 -24.94 19.31
C GLY A 254 14.33 -25.98 19.76
N THR A 255 15.46 -25.98 19.05
CA THR A 255 16.59 -26.90 19.32
C THR A 255 17.88 -26.21 19.75
N GLY A 256 17.90 -24.88 19.74
CA GLY A 256 19.06 -24.08 20.12
C GLY A 256 18.76 -22.59 20.15
N LEU A 257 19.79 -21.81 20.40
CA LEU A 257 19.77 -20.35 20.39
C LEU A 257 20.81 -19.83 19.41
N GLY A 258 20.39 -18.98 18.47
CA GLY A 258 21.29 -18.43 17.46
C GLY A 258 21.43 -16.91 17.55
N ALA A 259 22.58 -16.40 17.10
CA ALA A 259 22.87 -14.96 17.04
C ALA A 259 22.80 -14.45 15.59
N PHE A 260 21.86 -13.54 15.32
CA PHE A 260 21.51 -13.09 13.96
C PHE A 260 21.61 -11.56 13.81
N HIS A 261 22.42 -11.08 12.85
CA HIS A 261 22.46 -9.64 12.48
C HIS A 261 21.56 -9.30 11.27
N GLN A 262 20.87 -10.29 10.73
CA GLN A 262 19.99 -10.20 9.56
C GLN A 262 18.83 -11.19 9.72
N GLY A 263 17.71 -10.91 9.07
CA GLY A 263 16.47 -11.68 9.16
C GLY A 263 15.63 -11.44 7.91
N PHE A 264 14.30 -11.45 8.08
CA PHE A 264 13.36 -11.36 6.96
C PHE A 264 12.65 -10.01 6.85
N LEU A 265 12.94 -9.04 7.74
CA LEU A 265 12.36 -7.70 7.67
C LEU A 265 12.93 -6.86 6.52
N TYR A 266 14.23 -6.97 6.23
CA TYR A 266 14.83 -6.25 5.10
C TYR A 266 15.48 -7.23 4.12
N PRO A 267 15.01 -7.30 2.86
CA PRO A 267 15.63 -8.16 1.85
C PRO A 267 16.94 -7.55 1.35
N LEU A 268 18.01 -7.70 2.14
CA LEU A 268 19.32 -7.11 1.88
C LEU A 268 19.91 -7.62 0.56
N ARG A 269 20.62 -6.73 -0.14
CA ARG A 269 21.42 -7.12 -1.30
C ARG A 269 22.54 -8.09 -0.85
N PRO A 270 22.89 -9.09 -1.67
CA PRO A 270 23.99 -10.02 -1.37
C PRO A 270 25.36 -9.36 -1.15
N THR A 271 25.54 -8.12 -1.62
CA THR A 271 26.78 -7.35 -1.44
C THR A 271 26.93 -6.74 -0.05
N ILE A 272 25.89 -6.76 0.80
CA ILE A 272 25.96 -6.23 2.16
C ILE A 272 26.66 -7.27 3.05
N ASN A 273 27.83 -6.92 3.57
CA ASN A 273 28.58 -7.74 4.49
C ASN A 273 28.88 -6.94 5.76
N ARG A 274 28.49 -7.48 6.91
CA ARG A 274 28.69 -6.87 8.24
C ARG A 274 29.65 -7.66 9.13
N THR A 275 30.17 -8.79 8.66
CA THR A 275 30.95 -9.77 9.45
C THR A 275 32.09 -9.13 10.25
N ALA A 276 32.84 -8.21 9.63
CA ALA A 276 33.97 -7.55 10.28
C ALA A 276 33.55 -6.74 11.53
N ALA A 277 32.35 -6.19 11.55
CA ALA A 277 31.85 -5.40 12.67
C ALA A 277 31.37 -6.25 13.86
N PHE A 278 31.20 -7.56 13.66
CA PHE A 278 30.78 -8.50 14.70
C PHE A 278 31.93 -9.37 15.22
N ARG A 279 33.20 -9.08 14.86
CA ARG A 279 34.34 -9.95 15.21
C ARG A 279 34.47 -10.16 16.72
N ASP A 280 34.44 -9.07 17.49
CA ASP A 280 34.68 -9.12 18.93
C ASP A 280 33.43 -9.63 19.68
N ILE A 281 32.24 -9.24 19.21
CA ILE A 281 30.95 -9.78 19.66
C ILE A 281 30.93 -11.30 19.46
N GLU A 282 31.29 -11.78 18.27
CA GLU A 282 31.35 -13.21 17.97
C GLU A 282 32.26 -13.94 18.96
N GLN A 283 33.46 -13.41 19.20
CA GLN A 283 34.42 -14.02 20.13
C GLN A 283 33.83 -14.09 21.54
N ALA A 284 33.29 -12.99 22.05
CA ALA A 284 32.69 -12.93 23.38
C ALA A 284 31.52 -13.92 23.54
N LEU A 285 30.67 -14.07 22.51
CA LEU A 285 29.56 -15.02 22.52
C LEU A 285 30.04 -16.48 22.52
N GLN A 286 31.03 -16.82 21.69
CA GLN A 286 31.60 -18.16 21.62
C GLN A 286 32.28 -18.55 22.93
N ASP A 287 33.17 -17.69 23.44
CA ASP A 287 33.88 -17.92 24.72
C ASP A 287 32.89 -18.14 25.87
N SER A 288 31.78 -17.41 25.87
CA SER A 288 30.74 -17.52 26.89
C SER A 288 29.89 -18.78 26.75
N ALA A 289 29.63 -19.23 25.51
CA ALA A 289 28.90 -20.47 25.26
C ALA A 289 29.71 -21.70 25.69
N GLU A 290 31.05 -21.69 25.54
CA GLU A 290 31.94 -22.79 25.94
C GLU A 290 31.96 -23.04 27.46
N LEU A 291 31.58 -22.05 28.27
CA LEU A 291 31.50 -22.18 29.72
C LEU A 291 30.28 -22.99 30.20
N LEU A 292 29.30 -23.24 29.32
CA LEU A 292 28.08 -23.95 29.68
C LEU A 292 28.23 -25.47 29.54
N PRO A 293 27.51 -26.26 30.37
CA PRO A 293 27.55 -27.71 30.28
C PRO A 293 26.96 -28.19 28.96
N ALA A 294 27.39 -29.37 28.49
CA ALA A 294 26.89 -30.00 27.26
C ALA A 294 25.37 -30.28 27.25
N THR A 295 24.70 -30.20 28.41
CA THR A 295 23.24 -30.31 28.54
C THR A 295 22.51 -28.99 28.23
N ALA A 296 23.23 -27.88 28.04
CA ALA A 296 22.65 -26.62 27.60
C ALA A 296 22.20 -26.72 26.13
N PRO A 297 21.19 -25.94 25.70
CA PRO A 297 20.82 -25.82 24.30
C PRO A 297 22.05 -25.41 23.48
N ALA A 298 22.11 -25.85 22.22
CA ALA A 298 23.22 -25.51 21.35
C ALA A 298 23.20 -24.01 21.02
N PHE A 299 24.34 -23.34 21.21
CA PHE A 299 24.57 -22.00 20.67
C PHE A 299 25.02 -22.08 19.21
N ILE A 300 24.37 -21.33 18.32
CA ILE A 300 24.68 -21.32 16.89
C ILE A 300 24.90 -19.88 16.44
N SER A 301 26.15 -19.45 16.28
CA SER A 301 26.39 -18.11 15.74
C SER A 301 26.26 -18.07 14.22
N THR A 302 25.51 -17.09 13.71
CA THR A 302 25.46 -16.77 12.29
C THR A 302 26.11 -15.42 11.97
N LEU A 303 26.86 -14.83 12.91
CA LEU A 303 27.53 -13.55 12.69
C LEU A 303 28.70 -13.66 11.71
N ARG A 304 29.18 -14.89 11.48
CA ARG A 304 30.09 -15.25 10.39
C ARG A 304 29.36 -16.18 9.41
N PRO A 305 29.35 -15.88 8.10
CA PRO A 305 28.64 -16.70 7.12
C PRO A 305 29.19 -18.13 7.05
N ASN A 306 28.30 -19.12 7.21
CA ASN A 306 28.59 -20.52 6.93
C ASN A 306 27.96 -20.92 5.59
N ARG A 307 28.77 -21.35 4.61
CA ARG A 307 28.28 -21.75 3.29
C ARG A 307 27.57 -23.11 3.28
N LEU A 308 27.85 -23.96 4.26
CA LEU A 308 27.26 -25.31 4.36
C LEU A 308 25.91 -25.28 5.06
N GLN A 309 25.67 -24.26 5.90
CA GLN A 309 24.43 -24.07 6.62
C GLN A 309 24.03 -22.59 6.54
N PRO A 310 23.22 -22.21 5.54
CA PRO A 310 22.61 -20.89 5.46
C PRO A 310 21.86 -20.56 6.75
N TRP A 311 21.95 -19.30 7.20
CA TRP A 311 21.29 -18.86 8.43
C TRP A 311 19.76 -18.92 8.31
N GLU A 312 19.23 -18.82 7.08
CA GLU A 312 17.81 -18.90 6.76
C GLU A 312 17.20 -20.25 7.18
N ASP A 313 17.97 -21.34 7.08
CA ASP A 313 17.51 -22.69 7.40
C ASP A 313 17.27 -22.88 8.91
N LEU A 314 17.84 -22.01 9.75
CA LEU A 314 17.66 -22.02 11.19
C LEU A 314 16.35 -21.36 11.63
N LEU A 315 15.65 -20.63 10.74
CA LEU A 315 14.46 -19.84 11.05
C LEU A 315 13.34 -20.15 10.03
N PRO A 316 12.71 -21.34 10.12
CA PRO A 316 11.73 -21.80 9.13
C PRO A 316 10.47 -20.93 9.05
N ASP A 317 10.13 -20.24 10.14
CA ASP A 317 9.01 -19.31 10.29
C ASP A 317 9.26 -17.91 9.71
N ARG A 318 10.52 -17.59 9.37
CA ARG A 318 10.95 -16.33 8.74
C ARG A 318 10.56 -15.06 9.51
N PRO A 319 10.95 -14.91 10.79
CA PRO A 319 10.55 -13.79 11.63
C PRO A 319 11.26 -12.48 11.23
N ALA A 320 10.64 -11.36 11.58
CA ALA A 320 11.32 -10.07 11.65
C ALA A 320 12.12 -10.02 12.96
N LEU A 321 13.39 -9.63 12.90
CA LEU A 321 14.28 -9.65 14.07
C LEU A 321 14.73 -8.22 14.45
N GLY A 322 14.72 -7.88 15.74
CA GLY A 322 15.07 -6.53 16.23
C GLY A 322 16.48 -6.07 15.84
N GLY A 323 17.43 -7.01 15.85
CA GLY A 323 18.82 -6.82 15.42
C GLY A 323 18.93 -6.29 13.98
N GLU A 324 17.99 -6.64 13.09
CA GLU A 324 17.95 -6.13 11.72
C GLU A 324 17.81 -4.61 11.67
N VAL A 325 16.97 -4.06 12.54
CA VAL A 325 16.65 -2.63 12.60
C VAL A 325 17.86 -1.82 13.08
N SER A 326 18.48 -2.25 14.18
CA SER A 326 19.72 -1.65 14.71
C SER A 326 20.88 -1.77 13.73
N SER A 327 21.08 -2.94 13.12
CA SER A 327 22.13 -3.15 12.12
C SER A 327 21.90 -2.35 10.85
N LEU A 328 20.65 -2.17 10.42
CA LEU A 328 20.33 -1.26 9.31
C LEU A 328 20.69 0.18 9.66
N ALA A 329 20.58 0.60 10.92
CA ALA A 329 20.97 1.93 11.37
C ALA A 329 22.47 2.15 11.56
N GLY A 330 23.30 1.13 11.27
CA GLY A 330 24.74 1.22 11.44
C GLY A 330 25.21 0.95 12.88
N LEU A 331 24.35 0.38 13.73
CA LEU A 331 24.71 -0.07 15.07
C LEU A 331 25.07 -1.57 15.06
N PRO A 332 25.95 -2.04 15.96
CA PRO A 332 26.29 -3.47 16.10
C PRO A 332 25.13 -4.26 16.72
N GLY A 333 24.07 -4.44 15.92
CA GLY A 333 22.81 -5.02 16.35
C GLY A 333 22.63 -6.48 15.97
N LEU A 334 22.30 -7.32 16.95
CA LEU A 334 22.01 -8.74 16.76
C LEU A 334 20.72 -9.14 17.48
N THR A 335 20.18 -10.29 17.11
CA THR A 335 19.06 -10.91 17.81
C THR A 335 19.47 -12.29 18.28
N LEU A 336 19.24 -12.58 19.56
CA LEU A 336 19.30 -13.94 20.08
C LEU A 336 17.94 -14.58 19.85
N ALA A 337 17.85 -15.50 18.90
CA ALA A 337 16.60 -16.11 18.47
C ALA A 337 16.63 -17.63 18.63
N THR A 338 15.51 -18.20 19.11
CA THR A 338 15.33 -19.66 19.14
C THR A 338 15.41 -20.22 17.71
N THR A 339 16.25 -21.24 17.51
CA THR A 339 16.46 -21.88 16.20
C THR A 339 15.56 -23.11 16.02
N SER A 340 15.28 -23.42 14.75
CA SER A 340 14.52 -24.60 14.30
C SER A 340 13.10 -24.69 14.87
N ASP A 341 12.50 -23.54 15.14
CA ASP A 341 11.13 -23.43 15.63
C ASP A 341 10.22 -22.81 14.56
N ILE A 342 9.06 -23.41 14.34
CA ILE A 342 8.02 -22.90 13.43
C ILE A 342 7.01 -21.99 14.13
N ARG A 343 7.09 -21.87 15.47
CA ARG A 343 6.25 -21.00 16.31
C ARG A 343 4.76 -21.18 16.04
N GLN A 344 4.33 -22.44 15.97
CA GLN A 344 3.00 -22.83 15.47
C GLN A 344 1.83 -22.15 16.21
N HIS A 345 2.00 -21.81 17.49
CA HIS A 345 0.95 -21.23 18.31
C HIS A 345 0.98 -19.70 18.38
N TRP A 346 2.10 -19.06 18.02
CA TRP A 346 2.23 -17.61 18.01
C TRP A 346 1.14 -16.97 17.14
N SER A 347 0.73 -15.75 17.52
CA SER A 347 -0.41 -15.03 16.94
C SER A 347 -1.77 -15.71 17.08
N THR A 348 -1.89 -16.87 17.72
CA THR A 348 -3.16 -17.61 17.81
C THR A 348 -3.74 -17.58 19.24
N PRO A 349 -5.07 -17.81 19.38
CA PRO A 349 -5.70 -18.10 20.67
C PRO A 349 -5.10 -19.26 21.47
N PHE A 350 -4.25 -20.08 20.84
CA PHE A 350 -3.70 -21.28 21.45
C PHE A 350 -2.35 -21.06 22.11
N ASP A 351 -1.75 -19.87 22.01
CA ASP A 351 -0.50 -19.55 22.71
C ASP A 351 -0.74 -19.38 24.22
N THR A 352 -0.75 -20.49 24.94
CA THR A 352 -1.27 -20.62 26.31
C THR A 352 -0.23 -21.25 27.23
N LEU A 353 -0.30 -20.94 28.53
CA LEU A 353 0.72 -21.32 29.51
C LEU A 353 0.94 -22.84 29.63
N ASP A 354 -0.11 -23.64 29.40
CA ASP A 354 -0.04 -25.11 29.44
C ASP A 354 0.76 -25.71 28.30
N ARG A 355 1.05 -24.93 27.25
CA ARG A 355 1.80 -25.39 26.07
C ARG A 355 3.29 -25.05 26.12
N ILE A 356 3.72 -24.23 27.07
CA ILE A 356 5.13 -23.85 27.20
C ILE A 356 5.95 -25.04 27.71
N ASP A 357 7.06 -25.36 27.04
CA ASP A 357 8.10 -26.22 27.62
C ASP A 357 8.97 -25.39 28.58
N TRP A 358 8.54 -25.32 29.83
CA TRP A 358 9.24 -24.58 30.89
C TRP A 358 10.67 -25.08 31.14
N ASN A 359 10.93 -26.37 30.94
CA ASN A 359 12.26 -26.93 31.15
C ASN A 359 13.23 -26.46 30.07
N TYR A 360 12.79 -26.47 28.82
CA TYR A 360 13.58 -25.95 27.71
C TYR A 360 13.74 -24.43 27.82
N ALA A 361 12.67 -23.68 28.06
CA ALA A 361 12.69 -22.23 28.24
C ALA A 361 13.70 -21.80 29.30
N ALA A 362 13.70 -22.44 30.48
CA ALA A 362 14.64 -22.12 31.56
C ALA A 362 16.11 -22.42 31.20
N ARG A 363 16.38 -23.49 30.44
CA ARG A 363 17.73 -23.81 29.97
C ARG A 363 18.20 -22.84 28.88
N GLN A 364 17.32 -22.45 27.96
CA GLN A 364 17.61 -21.46 26.92
C GLN A 364 17.86 -20.08 27.51
N TRP A 365 17.06 -19.66 28.49
CA TRP A 365 17.28 -18.38 29.15
C TRP A 365 18.64 -18.32 29.87
N ARG A 366 19.04 -19.40 30.56
CA ARG A 366 20.38 -19.50 31.15
C ARG A 366 21.49 -19.31 30.12
N LEU A 367 21.35 -19.88 28.93
CA LEU A 367 22.28 -19.66 27.81
C LEU A 367 22.25 -18.19 27.36
N ALA A 368 21.08 -17.62 27.09
CA ALA A 368 20.96 -16.22 26.65
C ALA A 368 21.58 -15.25 27.67
N ARG A 369 21.32 -15.44 28.97
CA ARG A 369 21.90 -14.65 30.06
C ARG A 369 23.43 -14.77 30.11
N GLN A 370 23.96 -15.99 29.96
CA GLN A 370 25.41 -16.20 29.90
C GLN A 370 26.06 -15.48 28.72
N LEU A 371 25.43 -15.51 27.54
CA LEU A 371 25.89 -14.80 26.36
C LEU A 371 25.90 -13.27 26.58
N ILE A 372 24.85 -12.73 27.19
CA ILE A 372 24.76 -11.30 27.53
C ILE A 372 25.84 -10.91 28.55
N SER A 373 26.04 -11.72 29.60
CA SER A 373 27.13 -11.54 30.56
C SER A 373 28.50 -11.60 29.90
N GLY A 374 28.66 -12.41 28.87
CA GLY A 374 29.86 -12.48 28.04
C GLY A 374 30.20 -11.16 27.36
N LEU A 375 29.19 -10.47 26.83
CA LEU A 375 29.37 -9.13 26.25
C LEU A 375 29.74 -8.10 27.32
N ASP A 376 29.15 -8.19 28.51
CA ASP A 376 29.51 -7.31 29.64
C ASP A 376 30.96 -7.50 30.10
N GLN A 377 31.46 -8.74 30.09
CA GLN A 377 32.79 -9.09 30.59
C GLN A 377 33.89 -9.09 29.52
N ALA A 378 33.53 -8.88 28.25
CA ALA A 378 34.48 -8.87 27.14
C ALA A 378 35.52 -7.77 27.35
N ALA A 379 36.80 -8.10 27.18
CA ALA A 379 37.89 -7.13 27.33
C ALA A 379 37.78 -5.98 26.33
N THR A 380 37.32 -6.26 25.11
CA THR A 380 37.14 -5.27 24.04
C THR A 380 35.87 -5.56 23.25
N LEU A 381 35.11 -4.52 22.93
CA LEU A 381 34.01 -4.56 21.96
C LEU A 381 34.20 -3.44 20.94
N GLU A 382 35.14 -3.60 20.00
CA GLU A 382 35.40 -2.55 19.02
C GLU A 382 34.17 -2.31 18.14
N LYS A 383 33.82 -1.03 17.97
CA LYS A 383 32.76 -0.63 17.05
C LYS A 383 33.28 -0.69 15.62
N GLY A 384 33.04 -1.80 14.95
CA GLY A 384 33.35 -1.92 13.53
C GLY A 384 32.47 -1.04 12.64
N TYR A 385 32.82 -0.96 11.35
CA TYR A 385 32.06 -0.17 10.37
C TYR A 385 30.84 -0.93 9.87
N ILE A 386 29.64 -0.41 10.17
CA ILE A 386 28.38 -0.85 9.57
C ILE A 386 27.78 0.32 8.80
N ARG A 387 27.48 0.10 7.52
CA ARG A 387 26.85 1.11 6.68
C ARG A 387 25.43 1.41 7.17
N ASN A 388 25.14 2.67 7.46
CA ASN A 388 23.78 3.10 7.79
C ASN A 388 22.90 3.16 6.52
N GLY A 389 21.80 2.40 6.54
CA GLY A 389 20.73 2.39 5.56
C GLY A 389 19.35 2.70 6.14
N PHE A 390 19.26 2.98 7.45
CA PHE A 390 18.00 3.28 8.12
C PHE A 390 17.47 4.61 7.61
N SER A 391 16.24 4.57 7.11
CA SER A 391 15.64 5.69 6.38
C SER A 391 14.21 5.96 6.84
N THR A 392 13.76 7.18 6.55
CA THR A 392 12.43 7.69 6.87
C THR A 392 11.74 8.26 5.63
N VAL A 393 10.42 8.17 5.58
CA VAL A 393 9.57 8.80 4.58
C VAL A 393 8.57 9.70 5.30
N GLU A 394 8.74 11.01 5.13
CA GLU A 394 7.77 12.02 5.56
C GLU A 394 6.80 12.30 4.41
N GLY A 395 5.54 12.59 4.70
CA GLY A 395 4.64 12.99 3.65
C GLY A 395 3.30 13.54 4.11
N ASN A 396 2.52 13.98 3.13
CA ASN A 396 1.17 14.47 3.32
C ASN A 396 0.18 13.65 2.51
N SER A 397 -1.02 13.50 3.03
CA SER A 397 -2.19 12.99 2.34
C SER A 397 -3.17 14.13 2.20
N SER A 398 -3.54 14.47 0.96
CA SER A 398 -4.36 15.64 0.66
C SER A 398 -5.49 15.31 -0.31
N LEU A 399 -6.61 16.03 -0.23
CA LEU A 399 -7.72 15.97 -1.17
C LEU A 399 -7.58 17.05 -2.24
N LEU A 400 -8.02 16.72 -3.46
CA LEU A 400 -8.26 17.71 -4.51
C LEU A 400 -9.76 17.95 -4.67
N LEU A 401 -10.24 19.04 -4.07
CA LEU A 401 -11.65 19.44 -4.13
C LEU A 401 -12.03 19.98 -5.52
N HIS A 402 -13.31 19.91 -5.84
CA HIS A 402 -13.86 20.35 -7.12
C HIS A 402 -13.64 21.84 -7.36
N GLY A 403 -13.00 22.15 -8.50
CA GLY A 403 -12.75 23.53 -8.92
C GLY A 403 -11.46 24.14 -8.36
N GLU A 404 -10.72 23.41 -7.54
CA GLU A 404 -9.38 23.81 -7.10
C GLU A 404 -8.30 23.29 -8.05
N LEU A 405 -7.16 24.00 -8.09
CA LEU A 405 -6.02 23.66 -8.95
C LEU A 405 -4.99 22.78 -8.25
N PHE A 406 -4.89 22.89 -6.92
CA PHE A 406 -3.86 22.23 -6.12
C PHE A 406 -4.50 21.44 -4.96
N PRO A 407 -3.95 20.25 -4.64
CA PRO A 407 -4.45 19.41 -3.56
C PRO A 407 -3.88 19.87 -2.21
N GLU A 408 -4.54 20.85 -1.59
CA GLU A 408 -4.07 21.46 -0.32
C GLU A 408 -4.86 21.03 0.91
N HIS A 409 -6.03 20.40 0.72
CA HIS A 409 -6.91 20.03 1.84
C HIS A 409 -6.41 18.77 2.52
N PRO A 410 -6.30 18.72 3.85
CA PRO A 410 -5.85 17.53 4.54
C PRO A 410 -6.80 16.35 4.31
N ALA A 411 -6.24 15.17 4.10
CA ALA A 411 -6.97 13.90 4.15
C ALA A 411 -6.67 13.19 5.48
N PRO A 412 -7.36 13.56 6.58
CA PRO A 412 -7.08 13.07 7.92
C PRO A 412 -7.41 11.59 8.08
N ASN A 413 -6.78 10.95 9.07
CA ASN A 413 -7.05 9.55 9.45
C ASN A 413 -6.93 8.55 8.28
N THR A 414 -6.16 8.90 7.24
CA THR A 414 -5.88 8.01 6.12
C THR A 414 -5.00 6.88 6.63
N VAL A 415 -5.48 5.64 6.53
CA VAL A 415 -4.68 4.45 6.81
C VAL A 415 -3.74 4.24 5.63
N ILE A 416 -2.43 4.26 5.91
CA ILE A 416 -1.39 4.03 4.91
C ILE A 416 -0.78 2.66 5.14
N LEU A 417 -0.78 1.87 4.07
CA LEU A 417 -0.09 0.60 3.99
C LEU A 417 1.14 0.77 3.10
N ALA A 418 2.32 0.74 3.72
CA ALA A 418 3.57 0.80 2.99
C ALA A 418 4.18 -0.60 2.82
N PHE A 419 4.78 -0.86 1.67
CA PHE A 419 5.51 -2.08 1.38
C PHE A 419 6.95 -1.78 0.99
N GLN A 420 7.89 -2.59 1.49
CA GLN A 420 9.24 -2.67 0.93
C GLN A 420 9.63 -4.14 0.82
N GLY A 421 9.63 -4.66 -0.40
CA GLY A 421 9.69 -6.11 -0.62
C GLY A 421 8.41 -6.80 -0.13
N LEU A 422 8.57 -7.75 0.78
CA LEU A 422 7.48 -8.48 1.45
C LEU A 422 6.99 -7.82 2.74
N SER A 423 7.82 -6.94 3.33
CA SER A 423 7.56 -6.28 4.60
C SER A 423 6.46 -5.23 4.47
N ARG A 424 5.59 -5.17 5.49
CA ARG A 424 4.39 -4.33 5.52
C ARG A 424 4.44 -3.39 6.72
N TYR A 425 4.19 -2.11 6.48
CA TYR A 425 4.16 -1.09 7.52
C TYR A 425 2.79 -0.45 7.52
N HIS A 426 2.12 -0.49 8.68
CA HIS A 426 0.82 0.14 8.88
C HIS A 426 1.01 1.40 9.71
N PHE A 427 0.42 2.50 9.27
CA PHE A 427 0.39 3.76 10.02
C PHE A 427 -0.78 4.62 9.52
N MET A 428 -1.09 5.69 10.24
CA MET A 428 -2.17 6.61 9.89
C MET A 428 -1.62 8.02 9.71
N THR A 429 -2.32 8.83 8.92
CA THR A 429 -2.09 10.28 8.88
C THR A 429 -2.71 10.95 10.09
N ASP A 430 -2.05 11.99 10.57
CA ASP A 430 -2.63 12.87 11.58
C ASP A 430 -3.85 13.63 11.02
N ARG A 431 -4.58 14.34 11.87
CA ARG A 431 -5.76 15.13 11.45
C ARG A 431 -5.44 16.29 10.52
N GLN A 432 -4.16 16.59 10.31
CA GLN A 432 -3.68 17.58 9.36
C GLN A 432 -3.13 16.91 8.08
N GLY A 433 -3.33 15.59 7.91
CA GLY A 433 -2.94 14.83 6.74
C GLY A 433 -1.46 14.41 6.71
N ARG A 434 -0.67 14.69 7.75
CA ARG A 434 0.77 14.44 7.78
C ARG A 434 1.09 13.04 8.28
N PHE A 435 2.19 12.46 7.81
CA PHE A 435 2.70 11.18 8.31
C PHE A 435 4.23 11.11 8.30
N LEU A 436 4.78 10.22 9.13
CA LEU A 436 6.21 9.90 9.18
C LEU A 436 6.41 8.39 9.33
N LEU A 437 6.81 7.74 8.24
CA LEU A 437 7.21 6.34 8.23
C LEU A 437 8.68 6.22 8.63
N LYS A 438 8.96 5.45 9.67
CA LYS A 438 10.30 5.24 10.25
C LYS A 438 10.78 3.81 10.02
N GLY A 439 12.07 3.66 9.70
CA GLY A 439 12.75 2.37 9.63
C GLY A 439 12.45 1.59 8.36
N VAL A 440 12.53 2.27 7.21
CA VAL A 440 12.65 1.59 5.90
C VAL A 440 14.11 1.59 5.45
N ALA A 441 14.47 0.69 4.54
CA ALA A 441 15.82 0.59 4.01
C ALA A 441 16.07 1.52 2.82
N ASP A 442 17.29 2.03 2.70
CA ASP A 442 17.71 2.81 1.54
C ASP A 442 17.92 1.93 0.28
N LYS A 443 18.08 2.59 -0.88
CA LYS A 443 18.35 1.89 -2.15
C LYS A 443 19.69 1.15 -2.19
N LYS A 444 20.62 1.44 -1.29
CA LYS A 444 21.97 0.85 -1.26
C LYS A 444 21.95 -0.50 -0.53
N HIS A 445 21.01 -0.70 0.38
CA HIS A 445 20.79 -1.95 1.11
C HIS A 445 19.75 -2.84 0.44
N VAL A 446 18.66 -2.25 -0.07
CA VAL A 446 17.52 -3.00 -0.64
C VAL A 446 17.24 -2.54 -2.08
N LEU A 447 16.77 -3.46 -2.94
CA LEU A 447 16.38 -3.15 -4.33
C LEU A 447 14.99 -2.55 -4.43
N ASP A 448 14.09 -2.96 -3.53
CA ASP A 448 12.70 -2.54 -3.49
C ASP A 448 12.54 -1.08 -3.12
N LYS A 449 11.57 -0.45 -3.79
CA LYS A 449 11.05 0.87 -3.44
C LYS A 449 10.04 0.73 -2.30
N VAL A 450 9.81 1.83 -1.59
CA VAL A 450 8.67 1.92 -0.68
C VAL A 450 7.43 2.19 -1.52
N ILE A 451 6.47 1.26 -1.51
CA ILE A 451 5.19 1.39 -2.22
C ILE A 451 4.13 1.77 -1.19
N LEU A 452 3.45 2.89 -1.40
CA LEU A 452 2.42 3.41 -0.51
C LEU A 452 1.04 3.15 -1.12
N GLU A 453 0.16 2.56 -0.31
CA GLU A 453 -1.28 2.52 -0.53
C GLU A 453 -1.95 3.31 0.59
N GLY A 454 -3.04 4.01 0.30
CA GLY A 454 -3.71 4.89 1.25
C GLY A 454 -5.22 4.74 1.11
N TYR A 455 -5.90 4.63 2.26
CA TYR A 455 -7.33 4.37 2.35
C TYR A 455 -7.97 5.12 3.51
N LEU A 456 -9.17 5.67 3.32
CA LEU A 456 -10.07 6.03 4.42
C LEU A 456 -11.24 5.04 4.43
N PHE A 457 -11.55 4.50 5.61
CA PHE A 457 -12.63 3.54 5.82
C PHE A 457 -13.84 4.21 6.47
N SER A 458 -15.04 3.87 5.99
CA SER A 458 -16.31 4.24 6.58
C SER A 458 -16.46 3.63 7.98
N GLU A 459 -16.88 4.44 8.95
CA GLU A 459 -17.11 3.99 10.32
C GLU A 459 -18.34 3.07 10.46
N GLN A 460 -19.27 3.12 9.50
CA GLN A 460 -20.54 2.38 9.58
C GLN A 460 -20.39 0.93 9.12
N ASP A 461 -19.69 0.71 8.01
CA ASP A 461 -19.65 -0.56 7.29
C ASP A 461 -18.23 -1.04 6.94
N GLY A 462 -17.20 -0.24 7.26
CA GLY A 462 -15.80 -0.56 6.93
C GLY A 462 -15.47 -0.48 5.44
N SER A 463 -16.37 0.04 4.61
CA SER A 463 -16.09 0.23 3.18
C SER A 463 -15.05 1.32 2.95
N VAL A 464 -14.24 1.18 1.89
CA VAL A 464 -13.29 2.24 1.51
C VAL A 464 -14.05 3.39 0.87
N ILE A 465 -13.91 4.57 1.45
CA ILE A 465 -14.52 5.81 0.96
C ILE A 465 -13.51 6.72 0.25
N TRP A 466 -12.23 6.70 0.65
CA TRP A 466 -11.15 7.39 -0.07
C TRP A 466 -10.02 6.43 -0.44
N ALA A 467 -9.41 6.65 -1.60
CA ALA A 467 -8.19 5.97 -2.03
C ALA A 467 -7.23 6.97 -2.71
N ILE A 468 -5.97 6.57 -2.89
CA ILE A 468 -4.98 7.38 -3.62
C ILE A 468 -5.40 7.54 -5.08
N ASP A 469 -5.44 8.76 -5.60
CA ASP A 469 -5.55 9.01 -7.04
C ASP A 469 -4.22 8.66 -7.71
N LYS A 470 -4.21 7.59 -8.51
CA LYS A 470 -3.00 7.08 -9.15
C LYS A 470 -2.33 8.09 -10.08
N ARG A 471 -3.13 8.87 -10.82
CA ARG A 471 -2.64 9.77 -11.88
C ARG A 471 -2.13 11.06 -11.27
N LEU A 472 -2.93 11.68 -10.38
CA LEU A 472 -2.57 12.93 -9.73
C LEU A 472 -1.37 12.74 -8.79
N THR A 473 -1.36 11.68 -7.99
CA THR A 473 -0.24 11.40 -7.07
C THR A 473 1.06 11.13 -7.83
N GLY A 474 0.98 10.41 -8.95
CA GLY A 474 2.13 10.10 -9.78
C GLY A 474 3.00 8.96 -9.24
N LYS A 475 3.62 8.20 -10.17
CA LYS A 475 4.34 6.95 -9.86
C LYS A 475 5.53 7.12 -8.91
N SER A 476 6.20 8.27 -8.92
CA SER A 476 7.34 8.54 -8.03
C SER A 476 6.93 8.75 -6.58
N SER A 477 5.71 9.23 -6.35
CA SER A 477 5.22 9.61 -5.02
C SER A 477 4.66 8.39 -4.28
N TYR A 478 3.84 7.56 -4.94
CA TYR A 478 3.38 6.30 -4.31
C TYR A 478 4.38 5.13 -4.47
N ARG A 479 5.47 5.28 -5.23
CA ARG A 479 6.61 4.31 -5.27
C ARG A 479 7.92 5.04 -5.00
N VAL A 480 8.10 5.44 -3.75
CA VAL A 480 9.23 6.22 -3.28
C VAL A 480 10.52 5.41 -3.42
N LYS A 481 11.44 5.90 -4.25
CA LYS A 481 12.80 5.36 -4.33
C LYS A 481 13.63 6.02 -3.22
N MET A 482 14.11 5.23 -2.26
CA MET A 482 14.91 5.70 -1.12
C MET A 482 16.33 6.12 -1.55
N GLN A 483 16.44 7.29 -2.19
CA GLN A 483 17.73 7.80 -2.69
C GLN A 483 18.60 8.39 -1.59
N ARG A 484 17.96 8.91 -0.55
CA ARG A 484 18.52 9.48 0.68
C ARG A 484 17.85 8.79 1.87
N ASN A 485 18.43 8.95 3.06
CA ASN A 485 17.87 8.39 4.29
C ASN A 485 16.62 9.16 4.77
N GLU A 486 16.37 10.34 4.21
CA GLU A 486 15.19 11.15 4.48
C GLU A 486 14.56 11.48 3.12
N MET A 487 13.34 10.98 2.88
CA MET A 487 12.58 11.23 1.66
C MET A 487 11.25 11.92 2.01
N LYS A 488 10.75 12.73 1.09
CA LYS A 488 9.42 13.36 1.17
C LYS A 488 8.53 12.89 0.03
N THR A 489 7.24 12.78 0.28
CA THR A 489 6.23 12.46 -0.75
C THR A 489 4.87 13.03 -0.40
N ASP A 490 4.05 13.30 -1.40
CA ASP A 490 2.66 13.69 -1.21
C ASP A 490 1.74 12.67 -1.88
N LEU A 491 0.64 12.33 -1.21
CA LEU A 491 -0.39 11.41 -1.66
C LEU A 491 -1.66 12.23 -1.87
N ILE A 492 -2.23 12.12 -3.08
CA ILE A 492 -3.48 12.81 -3.40
C ILE A 492 -4.58 11.77 -3.32
N MET A 493 -5.56 12.02 -2.45
CA MET A 493 -6.69 11.15 -2.20
C MET A 493 -7.91 11.63 -2.99
N PHE A 494 -8.80 10.70 -3.33
CA PHE A 494 -10.09 11.01 -3.93
C PHE A 494 -11.19 10.13 -3.35
N GLN A 495 -12.42 10.66 -3.39
CA GLN A 495 -13.61 9.91 -3.00
C GLN A 495 -13.93 8.81 -4.00
N CYS A 496 -14.13 7.60 -3.50
CA CYS A 496 -14.27 6.41 -4.33
C CYS A 496 -15.30 5.42 -3.76
N ARG A 497 -15.64 4.43 -4.60
CA ARG A 497 -16.25 3.17 -4.19
C ARG A 497 -15.31 2.02 -4.59
N GLN A 498 -15.34 0.95 -3.81
CA GLN A 498 -14.55 -0.26 -4.06
C GLN A 498 -15.39 -1.31 -4.79
N THR A 499 -14.78 -2.00 -5.74
CA THR A 499 -15.20 -3.33 -6.19
C THR A 499 -14.02 -4.29 -6.16
N THR A 500 -14.26 -5.58 -5.89
CA THR A 500 -13.21 -6.60 -5.82
C THR A 500 -13.45 -7.71 -6.85
N ILE A 501 -12.36 -8.09 -7.54
CA ILE A 501 -12.30 -9.23 -8.45
C ILE A 501 -11.42 -10.35 -7.88
N PHE A 502 -11.73 -11.59 -8.25
CA PHE A 502 -11.13 -12.80 -7.67
C PHE A 502 -10.54 -13.71 -8.75
N ASN A 503 -9.76 -14.70 -8.32
CA ASN A 503 -9.13 -15.72 -9.16
C ASN A 503 -8.29 -15.14 -10.31
N LEU A 504 -7.30 -14.30 -9.97
CA LEU A 504 -6.42 -13.64 -10.95
C LEU A 504 -5.30 -14.53 -11.50
N LEU A 505 -5.53 -15.84 -11.54
CA LEU A 505 -4.64 -16.83 -12.13
C LEU A 505 -5.14 -17.19 -13.52
N GLU A 506 -4.24 -17.16 -14.50
CA GLU A 506 -4.58 -17.54 -15.86
C GLU A 506 -4.80 -19.06 -15.96
N PRO A 507 -5.95 -19.56 -16.47
CA PRO A 507 -6.31 -20.98 -16.36
C PRO A 507 -5.36 -21.95 -17.06
N ARG A 508 -4.64 -21.51 -18.09
CA ARG A 508 -3.77 -22.41 -18.89
C ARG A 508 -2.35 -22.50 -18.37
N SER A 509 -1.81 -21.39 -17.89
CA SER A 509 -0.40 -21.25 -17.48
C SER A 509 -0.23 -21.13 -15.97
N PHE A 510 -1.32 -20.94 -15.22
CA PHE A 510 -1.33 -20.66 -13.79
C PHE A 510 -0.44 -19.48 -13.40
N ARG A 511 -0.24 -18.55 -14.34
CA ARG A 511 0.51 -17.32 -14.10
C ARG A 511 -0.39 -16.29 -13.47
N TYR A 512 0.14 -15.60 -12.46
CA TYR A 512 -0.50 -14.43 -11.87
C TYR A 512 -0.60 -13.30 -12.90
N MET A 513 -1.80 -12.80 -13.11
CA MET A 513 -2.02 -11.67 -14.00
C MET A 513 -1.75 -10.36 -13.26
N THR A 514 -0.93 -9.49 -13.87
CA THR A 514 -0.43 -8.26 -13.23
C THR A 514 -0.62 -7.01 -14.08
N LYS A 515 -1.09 -7.15 -15.32
CA LYS A 515 -1.31 -6.06 -16.28
C LYS A 515 -2.79 -5.72 -16.31
N LEU A 516 -3.22 -4.86 -15.39
CA LEU A 516 -4.59 -4.38 -15.27
C LEU A 516 -4.77 -3.05 -16.02
N GLU A 517 -5.77 -2.99 -16.89
CA GLU A 517 -6.24 -1.76 -17.52
C GLU A 517 -7.71 -1.56 -17.17
N LEU A 518 -8.04 -0.35 -16.71
CA LEU A 518 -9.39 0.04 -16.32
C LEU A 518 -9.97 0.97 -17.38
N ILE A 519 -11.27 0.82 -17.66
CA ILE A 519 -12.02 1.59 -18.64
C ILE A 519 -13.34 2.03 -17.99
N ASP A 520 -13.65 3.32 -18.07
CA ASP A 520 -14.95 3.89 -17.69
C ASP A 520 -15.94 3.68 -18.84
N GLY A 521 -16.90 2.78 -18.66
CA GLY A 521 -17.89 2.40 -19.68
C GLY A 521 -18.81 3.53 -20.15
N ARG A 522 -18.84 4.69 -19.46
CA ARG A 522 -19.59 5.87 -19.93
C ARG A 522 -18.86 6.62 -21.05
N ARG A 523 -17.52 6.55 -21.02
CA ARG A 523 -16.63 7.36 -21.87
C ARG A 523 -15.80 6.51 -22.82
N GLU A 524 -15.80 5.19 -22.66
CA GLU A 524 -14.91 4.24 -23.36
C GLU A 524 -13.44 4.67 -23.29
N ALA A 525 -13.04 5.18 -22.12
CA ALA A 525 -11.71 5.75 -21.89
C ALA A 525 -11.21 5.37 -20.49
N PRO A 526 -9.90 5.49 -20.20
CA PRO A 526 -9.40 5.32 -18.84
C PRO A 526 -10.14 6.23 -17.85
N PRO A 527 -10.51 5.74 -16.65
CA PRO A 527 -11.16 6.56 -15.63
C PRO A 527 -10.32 7.79 -15.27
N VAL A 528 -11.00 8.90 -14.99
CA VAL A 528 -10.32 10.17 -14.64
C VAL A 528 -9.56 10.03 -13.33
N ARG A 529 -10.22 9.46 -12.31
CA ARG A 529 -9.66 9.15 -10.99
C ARG A 529 -9.81 7.67 -10.70
N TYR A 530 -8.74 7.00 -10.29
CA TYR A 530 -8.77 5.59 -9.96
C TYR A 530 -7.60 5.14 -9.08
N TRP A 531 -7.80 4.02 -8.39
CA TRP A 531 -6.77 3.22 -7.75
C TRP A 531 -7.03 1.74 -7.94
N TYR A 532 -6.02 0.91 -7.66
CA TYR A 532 -6.19 -0.52 -7.48
C TYR A 532 -5.12 -1.06 -6.54
N SER A 533 -5.48 -2.04 -5.72
CA SER A 533 -4.58 -2.69 -4.77
C SER A 533 -3.41 -3.37 -5.49
N ARG A 534 -2.31 -3.57 -4.77
CA ARG A 534 -1.08 -4.16 -5.30
C ARG A 534 -1.30 -5.56 -5.90
N ILE A 535 -1.31 -5.61 -7.22
CA ILE A 535 -1.28 -6.86 -8.01
C ILE A 535 0.14 -7.26 -8.43
N ASP A 536 1.13 -6.38 -8.25
CA ASP A 536 2.52 -6.62 -8.69
C ASP A 536 3.37 -7.45 -7.71
N THR A 537 2.77 -7.95 -6.63
CA THR A 537 3.38 -8.92 -5.68
C THR A 537 3.67 -10.29 -6.32
N ARG A 538 3.20 -10.51 -7.55
CA ARG A 538 3.31 -11.78 -8.32
C ARG A 538 2.75 -13.01 -7.58
N THR A 539 1.91 -12.79 -6.57
CA THR A 539 1.23 -13.82 -5.79
C THR A 539 -0.23 -13.45 -5.46
N SER A 540 -0.68 -12.27 -5.88
CA SER A 540 -2.06 -11.82 -5.65
C SER A 540 -3.05 -12.57 -6.54
N THR A 541 -4.03 -13.23 -5.92
CA THR A 541 -5.16 -13.89 -6.59
C THR A 541 -6.45 -13.06 -6.54
N LEU A 542 -6.38 -11.84 -5.99
CA LEU A 542 -7.48 -10.89 -5.88
C LEU A 542 -6.99 -9.47 -6.16
N ALA A 543 -7.89 -8.60 -6.60
CA ALA A 543 -7.63 -7.17 -6.73
C ALA A 543 -8.85 -6.36 -6.33
N SER A 544 -8.64 -5.35 -5.50
CA SER A 544 -9.62 -4.32 -5.20
C SER A 544 -9.37 -3.11 -6.09
N ILE A 545 -10.41 -2.63 -6.74
CA ILE A 545 -10.43 -1.54 -7.70
C ILE A 545 -11.28 -0.41 -7.11
N TYR A 546 -10.78 0.82 -7.22
CA TYR A 546 -11.41 2.00 -6.65
C TYR A 546 -11.63 3.03 -7.75
N LEU A 547 -12.89 3.40 -7.99
CA LEU A 547 -13.27 4.44 -8.95
C LEU A 547 -14.24 5.43 -8.30
N GLU A 548 -14.51 6.53 -8.99
CA GLU A 548 -15.58 7.45 -8.61
C GLU A 548 -16.92 6.69 -8.48
N PRO A 549 -17.78 7.06 -7.50
CA PRO A 549 -19.07 6.41 -7.30
C PRO A 549 -19.88 6.27 -8.59
N ASP A 550 -20.60 5.16 -8.70
CA ASP A 550 -21.49 4.81 -9.82
C ASP A 550 -20.79 4.61 -11.17
N THR A 551 -19.45 4.65 -11.23
CA THR A 551 -18.73 4.39 -12.49
C THR A 551 -18.95 2.96 -12.96
N PRO A 552 -19.42 2.74 -14.21
CA PRO A 552 -19.47 1.40 -14.77
C PRO A 552 -18.07 0.97 -15.21
N LEU A 553 -17.56 -0.06 -14.54
CA LEU A 553 -16.23 -0.61 -14.74
C LEU A 553 -16.21 -1.59 -15.91
N LYS A 554 -15.38 -1.32 -16.90
CA LYS A 554 -14.83 -2.34 -17.81
C LYS A 554 -13.35 -2.51 -17.51
N LEU A 555 -12.81 -3.72 -17.69
CA LEU A 555 -11.39 -3.95 -17.47
C LEU A 555 -10.82 -5.01 -18.39
N THR A 556 -9.51 -4.92 -18.59
CA THR A 556 -8.72 -6.03 -19.12
C THR A 556 -7.59 -6.38 -18.15
N LEU A 557 -7.28 -7.67 -18.05
CA LEU A 557 -6.24 -8.18 -17.18
C LEU A 557 -5.42 -9.27 -17.90
N SER A 558 -4.10 -9.25 -17.69
CA SER A 558 -3.18 -10.21 -18.33
C SER A 558 -1.90 -10.43 -17.53
N ASP A 559 -1.20 -11.53 -17.83
CA ASP A 559 0.16 -11.81 -17.39
C ASP A 559 1.23 -11.22 -18.35
N SER A 560 0.81 -10.74 -19.54
CA SER A 560 1.68 -10.15 -20.57
C SER A 560 1.13 -8.83 -21.11
N VAL A 561 1.97 -8.06 -21.79
CA VAL A 561 1.55 -6.83 -22.49
C VAL A 561 1.02 -7.11 -23.91
N LEU A 562 1.19 -8.34 -24.41
CA LEU A 562 0.89 -8.70 -25.79
C LEU A 562 -0.54 -9.24 -25.95
N HIS A 563 -1.03 -9.96 -24.94
CA HIS A 563 -2.29 -10.68 -25.00
C HIS A 563 -3.27 -10.13 -23.97
N LYS A 564 -4.55 -10.06 -24.32
CA LYS A 564 -5.65 -9.74 -23.40
C LYS A 564 -6.31 -11.05 -22.99
N LYS A 565 -6.02 -11.51 -21.77
CA LYS A 565 -6.44 -12.85 -21.32
C LYS A 565 -7.74 -12.85 -20.54
N MET A 566 -7.99 -11.81 -19.75
CA MET A 566 -9.27 -11.55 -19.07
C MET A 566 -9.83 -10.24 -19.61
N ILE A 567 -11.06 -10.28 -20.11
CA ILE A 567 -11.80 -9.12 -20.59
C ILE A 567 -13.15 -9.15 -19.89
N MET A 568 -13.48 -8.09 -19.16
CA MET A 568 -14.74 -7.95 -18.46
C MET A 568 -15.39 -6.64 -18.90
N THR A 569 -16.50 -6.76 -19.62
CA THR A 569 -17.22 -5.65 -20.26
C THR A 569 -18.68 -5.53 -19.81
N ASN A 570 -19.20 -6.56 -19.14
CA ASN A 570 -20.63 -6.76 -18.90
C ASN A 570 -21.43 -6.70 -20.21
N GLY A 571 -20.98 -7.47 -21.21
CA GLY A 571 -21.60 -7.58 -22.53
C GLY A 571 -22.45 -8.83 -22.67
N ASP A 572 -23.40 -8.77 -23.61
CA ASP A 572 -24.28 -9.87 -23.99
C ASP A 572 -24.40 -9.98 -25.52
N SER A 573 -25.34 -10.78 -26.02
CA SER A 573 -25.53 -10.96 -27.47
C SER A 573 -26.00 -9.69 -28.18
N ASP A 574 -26.72 -8.81 -27.48
CA ASP A 574 -27.37 -7.63 -28.06
C ASP A 574 -26.43 -6.41 -27.96
N ASP A 575 -25.65 -6.33 -26.88
CA ASP A 575 -24.59 -5.36 -26.67
C ASP A 575 -23.24 -6.06 -26.33
N PRO A 576 -22.52 -6.59 -27.33
CA PRO A 576 -21.27 -7.32 -27.15
C PRO A 576 -20.14 -6.51 -26.49
N MET A 577 -20.15 -5.18 -26.68
CA MET A 577 -19.17 -4.28 -26.05
C MET A 577 -19.49 -4.03 -24.58
N GLY A 578 -20.72 -4.31 -24.17
CA GLY A 578 -21.24 -4.15 -22.83
C GLY A 578 -21.26 -2.71 -22.34
N LYS A 579 -21.87 -2.49 -21.17
CA LYS A 579 -21.94 -1.15 -20.55
C LYS A 579 -21.02 -1.01 -19.34
N GLY A 580 -20.35 -2.08 -18.91
CA GLY A 580 -19.55 -2.15 -17.70
C GLY A 580 -20.36 -2.54 -16.45
N TYR A 581 -19.64 -2.93 -15.40
CA TYR A 581 -20.20 -3.29 -14.10
C TYR A 581 -20.28 -2.07 -13.18
N ASN A 582 -21.47 -1.65 -12.78
CA ASN A 582 -21.61 -0.52 -11.85
C ASN A 582 -21.05 -0.87 -10.47
N ILE A 583 -19.96 -0.21 -10.07
CA ILE A 583 -19.24 -0.55 -8.84
C ILE A 583 -20.03 -0.26 -7.56
N SER A 584 -21.00 0.67 -7.58
CA SER A 584 -21.85 0.95 -6.41
C SER A 584 -22.87 -0.16 -6.18
N ARG A 585 -23.31 -0.85 -7.25
CA ARG A 585 -24.24 -1.99 -7.18
C ARG A 585 -23.52 -3.32 -6.99
N HIS A 586 -22.27 -3.39 -7.41
CA HIS A 586 -21.43 -4.58 -7.34
C HIS A 586 -20.15 -4.30 -6.53
N PRO A 587 -20.25 -4.25 -5.19
CA PRO A 587 -19.07 -4.09 -4.32
C PRO A 587 -18.09 -5.27 -4.43
N SER A 588 -18.53 -6.38 -5.01
CA SER A 588 -17.70 -7.51 -5.38
C SER A 588 -18.26 -8.16 -6.64
N LEU A 589 -17.37 -8.49 -7.58
CA LEU A 589 -17.71 -9.24 -8.78
C LEU A 589 -17.43 -10.72 -8.52
N TYR A 590 -18.34 -11.32 -7.75
CA TYR A 590 -18.32 -12.76 -7.46
C TYR A 590 -18.33 -13.56 -8.77
N HIS A 591 -17.73 -14.74 -8.73
CA HIS A 591 -17.63 -15.61 -9.91
C HIS A 591 -16.91 -14.95 -11.10
N THR A 592 -15.86 -14.17 -10.81
CA THR A 592 -15.08 -13.40 -11.80
C THR A 592 -14.70 -14.24 -13.03
N THR A 593 -14.32 -15.51 -12.86
CA THR A 593 -14.02 -16.45 -13.95
C THR A 593 -15.20 -16.67 -14.90
N TYR A 594 -16.40 -16.90 -14.36
CA TYR A 594 -17.62 -17.07 -15.15
C TYR A 594 -18.01 -15.78 -15.87
N LEU A 595 -17.99 -14.65 -15.16
CA LEU A 595 -18.27 -13.33 -15.74
C LEU A 595 -17.32 -13.01 -16.89
N THR A 596 -16.03 -13.32 -16.72
CA THR A 596 -15.01 -13.19 -17.78
C THR A 596 -15.33 -14.08 -18.97
N ALA A 597 -15.65 -15.36 -18.75
CA ALA A 597 -16.00 -16.28 -19.83
C ALA A 597 -17.21 -15.79 -20.61
N ARG A 598 -18.28 -15.38 -19.91
CA ARG A 598 -19.51 -14.84 -20.50
C ARG A 598 -19.22 -13.62 -21.36
N ASP A 599 -18.54 -12.61 -20.80
CA ASP A 599 -18.24 -11.36 -21.50
C ASP A 599 -17.33 -11.58 -22.71
N MET A 600 -16.35 -12.48 -22.61
CA MET A 600 -15.48 -12.83 -23.73
C MET A 600 -16.23 -13.55 -24.85
N TRP A 601 -17.13 -14.50 -24.53
CA TRP A 601 -17.91 -15.19 -25.55
C TRP A 601 -18.94 -14.27 -26.21
N ALA A 602 -19.55 -13.35 -25.46
CA ALA A 602 -20.38 -12.28 -26.01
C ALA A 602 -19.60 -11.43 -27.03
N LEU A 603 -18.35 -11.09 -26.72
CA LEU A 603 -17.46 -10.33 -27.61
C LEU A 603 -17.03 -11.14 -28.85
N LEU A 604 -16.76 -12.43 -28.69
CA LEU A 604 -16.18 -13.28 -29.73
C LEU A 604 -17.21 -13.76 -30.74
N GLY A 605 -18.44 -14.06 -30.33
CA GLY A 605 -19.48 -14.60 -31.22
C GLY A 605 -19.65 -13.75 -32.49
N PRO A 606 -20.02 -12.46 -32.38
CA PRO A 606 -20.19 -11.57 -33.53
C PRO A 606 -18.91 -11.38 -34.36
N ARG A 607 -17.73 -11.37 -33.72
CA ARG A 607 -16.44 -11.22 -34.44
C ARG A 607 -16.11 -12.44 -35.29
N ILE A 608 -16.41 -13.64 -34.79
CA ILE A 608 -16.23 -14.88 -35.54
C ILE A 608 -17.23 -14.92 -36.69
N SER A 609 -18.52 -14.64 -36.44
CA SER A 609 -19.54 -14.58 -37.48
C SER A 609 -19.18 -13.58 -38.60
N ASN A 610 -18.69 -12.39 -38.24
CA ASN A 610 -18.24 -11.40 -39.22
C ASN A 610 -17.07 -11.91 -40.08
N LEU A 611 -16.08 -12.61 -39.50
CA LEU A 611 -15.00 -13.22 -40.29
C LEU A 611 -15.52 -14.30 -41.25
N GLU A 612 -16.51 -15.09 -40.81
CA GLU A 612 -17.08 -16.17 -41.61
C GLU A 612 -17.96 -15.68 -42.76
N GLU A 613 -18.77 -14.64 -42.52
CA GLU A 613 -19.56 -13.96 -43.56
C GLU A 613 -18.66 -13.41 -44.68
N HIS A 614 -17.43 -13.04 -44.35
CA HIS A 614 -16.42 -12.56 -45.30
C HIS A 614 -15.47 -13.65 -45.82
N GLY A 615 -15.84 -14.93 -45.66
CA GLY A 615 -15.13 -16.07 -46.25
C GLY A 615 -13.86 -16.49 -45.51
N ILE A 616 -13.56 -15.95 -44.33
CA ILE A 616 -12.42 -16.34 -43.50
C ILE A 616 -12.87 -17.40 -42.50
N GLN A 617 -12.95 -18.65 -42.97
CA GLN A 617 -13.35 -19.80 -42.15
C GLN A 617 -12.14 -20.54 -41.58
N ASN A 618 -12.27 -20.98 -40.32
CA ASN A 618 -11.23 -21.75 -39.64
C ASN A 618 -11.85 -22.82 -38.74
N ASP A 619 -11.79 -24.08 -39.17
CA ASP A 619 -12.37 -25.24 -38.47
C ASP A 619 -11.92 -25.36 -37.02
N ARG A 620 -10.67 -24.96 -36.73
CA ARG A 620 -10.12 -24.98 -35.38
C ARG A 620 -10.79 -23.93 -34.50
N ILE A 621 -11.05 -22.72 -35.01
CA ILE A 621 -11.77 -21.67 -34.27
C ILE A 621 -13.20 -22.15 -34.00
N GLN A 622 -13.86 -22.75 -34.99
CA GLN A 622 -15.22 -23.27 -34.84
C GLN A 622 -15.31 -24.38 -33.79
N THR A 623 -14.38 -25.34 -33.82
CA THR A 623 -14.34 -26.42 -32.82
C THR A 623 -14.16 -25.85 -31.40
N LEU A 624 -13.24 -24.88 -31.25
CA LEU A 624 -12.99 -24.25 -29.94
C LEU A 624 -14.17 -23.39 -29.47
N ARG A 625 -14.87 -22.72 -30.40
CA ARG A 625 -16.10 -21.96 -30.12
C ARG A 625 -17.18 -22.88 -29.55
N LEU A 626 -17.52 -23.96 -30.25
CA LEU A 626 -18.54 -24.91 -29.82
C LEU A 626 -18.23 -25.51 -28.44
N GLN A 627 -16.98 -25.93 -28.22
CA GLN A 627 -16.56 -26.45 -26.91
C GLN A 627 -16.65 -25.40 -25.80
N GLY A 628 -16.29 -24.15 -26.11
CA GLY A 628 -16.30 -23.05 -25.16
C GLY A 628 -17.70 -22.58 -24.78
N GLU A 629 -18.59 -22.45 -25.76
CA GLU A 629 -20.01 -22.12 -25.57
C GLU A 629 -20.73 -23.23 -24.80
N GLN A 630 -20.45 -24.50 -25.12
CA GLN A 630 -20.99 -25.64 -24.38
C GLN A 630 -20.52 -25.61 -22.91
N ALA A 631 -19.23 -25.36 -22.67
CA ALA A 631 -18.71 -25.22 -21.31
C ALA A 631 -19.37 -24.05 -20.55
N LEU A 632 -19.58 -22.91 -21.22
CA LEU A 632 -20.25 -21.75 -20.61
C LEU A 632 -21.70 -22.08 -20.22
N GLN A 633 -22.45 -22.78 -21.08
CA GLN A 633 -23.82 -23.22 -20.80
C GLN A 633 -23.87 -24.22 -19.64
N LEU A 634 -22.94 -25.17 -19.60
CA LEU A 634 -22.82 -26.12 -18.49
C LEU A 634 -22.49 -25.41 -17.18
N ALA A 635 -21.59 -24.42 -17.21
CA ALA A 635 -21.29 -23.59 -16.04
C ALA A 635 -22.54 -22.84 -15.56
N GLU A 636 -23.28 -22.18 -16.45
CA GLU A 636 -24.51 -21.48 -16.06
C GLU A 636 -25.54 -22.42 -15.42
N LYS A 637 -25.73 -23.61 -16.00
CA LYS A 637 -26.62 -24.63 -15.43
C LYS A 637 -26.11 -25.10 -14.05
N ALA A 638 -24.83 -25.42 -13.93
CA ALA A 638 -24.23 -25.85 -12.67
C ALA A 638 -24.33 -24.80 -11.57
N LEU A 639 -24.23 -23.51 -11.90
CA LEU A 639 -24.44 -22.41 -10.96
C LEU A 639 -25.89 -22.35 -10.47
N LYS A 640 -26.86 -22.47 -11.38
CA LYS A 640 -28.30 -22.54 -11.05
C LYS A 640 -28.61 -23.74 -10.16
N ASP A 641 -27.99 -24.88 -10.43
CA ASP A 641 -28.11 -26.13 -9.68
C ASP A 641 -27.25 -26.16 -8.40
N GLN A 642 -26.49 -25.10 -8.10
CA GLN A 642 -25.56 -24.99 -6.95
C GLN A 642 -24.43 -26.05 -6.92
N HIS A 643 -24.12 -26.66 -8.06
CA HIS A 643 -23.00 -27.59 -8.23
C HIS A 643 -21.67 -26.85 -8.43
N TYR A 644 -21.14 -26.27 -7.36
CA TYR A 644 -19.98 -25.36 -7.42
C TYR A 644 -18.70 -25.99 -8.00
N SER A 645 -18.42 -27.26 -7.74
CA SER A 645 -17.23 -27.94 -8.30
C SER A 645 -17.26 -27.95 -9.82
N LEU A 646 -18.38 -28.39 -10.41
CA LEU A 646 -18.58 -28.42 -11.86
C LEU A 646 -18.64 -26.99 -12.43
N PHE A 647 -19.28 -26.07 -11.72
CA PHE A 647 -19.34 -24.66 -12.12
C PHE A 647 -17.95 -24.05 -12.28
N PHE A 648 -17.05 -24.23 -11.31
CA PHE A 648 -15.70 -23.69 -11.39
C PHE A 648 -14.87 -24.36 -12.49
N GLU A 649 -15.00 -25.67 -12.66
CA GLU A 649 -14.32 -26.42 -13.73
C GLU A 649 -14.71 -25.90 -15.13
N GLU A 650 -16.02 -25.88 -15.42
CA GLU A 650 -16.52 -25.49 -16.73
C GLU A 650 -16.36 -23.98 -16.98
N SER A 651 -16.42 -23.13 -15.95
CA SER A 651 -16.11 -21.69 -16.09
C SER A 651 -14.65 -21.45 -16.49
N ASN A 652 -13.70 -22.16 -15.85
CA ASN A 652 -12.28 -22.05 -16.19
C ASN A 652 -12.01 -22.56 -17.60
N LYS A 653 -12.64 -23.68 -17.99
CA LYS A 653 -12.54 -24.25 -19.34
C LYS A 653 -13.10 -23.31 -20.40
N ALA A 654 -14.29 -22.75 -20.19
CA ALA A 654 -14.91 -21.77 -21.09
C ALA A 654 -14.01 -20.54 -21.26
N TRP A 655 -13.46 -20.00 -20.17
CA TRP A 655 -12.54 -18.86 -20.22
C TRP A 655 -11.22 -19.19 -20.94
N ALA A 656 -10.61 -20.34 -20.64
CA ALA A 656 -9.37 -20.78 -21.29
C ALA A 656 -9.51 -20.91 -22.82
N LEU A 657 -10.65 -21.44 -23.26
CA LEU A 657 -11.00 -21.54 -24.68
C LEU A 657 -11.26 -20.17 -25.29
N ALA A 658 -12.01 -19.29 -24.61
CA ALA A 658 -12.27 -17.92 -25.07
C ALA A 658 -10.96 -17.14 -25.27
N SER A 659 -10.05 -17.17 -24.31
CA SER A 659 -8.75 -16.49 -24.42
C SER A 659 -7.94 -16.97 -25.62
N ARG A 660 -7.96 -18.27 -25.93
CA ARG A 660 -7.27 -18.82 -27.11
C ARG A 660 -7.91 -18.37 -28.42
N VAL A 661 -9.24 -18.38 -28.49
CA VAL A 661 -9.97 -17.94 -29.67
C VAL A 661 -9.78 -16.45 -29.90
N TYR A 662 -9.77 -15.65 -28.83
CA TYR A 662 -9.48 -14.21 -28.90
C TYR A 662 -8.12 -13.92 -29.55
N ASP A 663 -7.05 -14.58 -29.10
CA ASP A 663 -5.71 -14.40 -29.69
C ASP A 663 -5.69 -14.73 -31.18
N HIS A 664 -6.41 -15.78 -31.60
CA HIS A 664 -6.50 -16.16 -33.01
C HIS A 664 -7.30 -15.15 -33.83
N VAL A 665 -8.50 -14.75 -33.35
CA VAL A 665 -9.36 -13.78 -34.03
C VAL A 665 -8.67 -12.43 -34.17
N GLU A 666 -8.05 -11.93 -33.09
CA GLU A 666 -7.31 -10.66 -33.12
C GLU A 666 -6.15 -10.71 -34.12
N LYS A 667 -5.39 -11.82 -34.16
CA LYS A 667 -4.31 -12.00 -35.13
C LYS A 667 -4.84 -12.00 -36.56
N THR A 668 -5.89 -12.77 -36.83
CA THR A 668 -6.51 -12.84 -38.16
C THR A 668 -7.03 -11.47 -38.61
N GLN A 669 -7.72 -10.72 -37.74
CA GLN A 669 -8.18 -9.36 -38.05
C GLN A 669 -7.02 -8.40 -38.35
N LYS A 670 -5.92 -8.47 -37.58
CA LYS A 670 -4.72 -7.67 -37.86
C LYS A 670 -4.09 -8.04 -39.20
N ASP A 671 -3.97 -9.33 -39.51
CA ASP A 671 -3.39 -9.80 -40.78
C ASP A 671 -4.25 -9.32 -41.98
N VAL A 672 -5.58 -9.34 -41.85
CA VAL A 672 -6.52 -8.80 -42.84
C VAL A 672 -6.34 -7.29 -43.02
N LEU A 673 -6.23 -6.53 -41.93
CA LEU A 673 -6.02 -5.07 -41.96
C LEU A 673 -4.67 -4.71 -42.59
N PHE A 674 -3.59 -5.40 -42.22
CA PHE A 674 -2.27 -5.19 -42.80
C PHE A 674 -2.25 -5.55 -44.29
N GLY A 675 -2.98 -6.59 -44.69
CA GLY A 675 -3.21 -6.92 -46.10
C GLY A 675 -3.77 -5.72 -46.88
N VAL A 676 -4.81 -5.07 -46.36
CA VAL A 676 -5.39 -3.86 -46.99
C VAL A 676 -4.40 -2.73 -47.09
N LEU A 677 -3.72 -2.39 -45.99
CA LEU A 677 -2.78 -1.27 -45.98
C LEU A 677 -1.65 -1.50 -47.00
N PHE A 678 -1.21 -2.75 -47.15
CA PHE A 678 -0.24 -3.13 -48.18
C PHE A 678 -0.80 -2.98 -49.59
N TYR A 679 -2.03 -3.41 -49.86
CA TYR A 679 -2.67 -3.21 -51.16
C TYR A 679 -2.86 -1.73 -51.51
N ILE A 680 -3.28 -0.89 -50.55
CA ILE A 680 -3.41 0.57 -50.74
C ILE A 680 -2.07 1.19 -51.14
N ALA A 681 -0.97 0.79 -50.48
CA ALA A 681 0.36 1.29 -50.82
C ALA A 681 0.77 0.91 -52.26
N LEU A 682 0.32 -0.25 -52.75
CA LEU A 682 0.59 -0.72 -54.10
C LEU A 682 -0.30 -0.07 -55.17
N PHE A 683 -1.47 0.47 -54.80
CA PHE A 683 -2.35 1.18 -55.74
C PHE A 683 -1.72 2.43 -56.35
N VAL A 684 -0.89 3.15 -55.60
CA VAL A 684 -0.24 4.38 -56.10
C VAL A 684 0.71 4.09 -57.27
N PRO A 685 1.72 3.22 -57.16
CA PRO A 685 2.56 2.88 -58.31
C PRO A 685 1.75 2.20 -59.43
N PHE A 686 0.75 1.38 -59.08
CA PHE A 686 -0.07 0.69 -60.06
C PHE A 686 -0.95 1.65 -60.88
N ALA A 687 -1.65 2.58 -60.23
CA ALA A 687 -2.45 3.61 -60.89
C ALA A 687 -1.58 4.52 -61.76
N PHE A 688 -0.36 4.83 -61.34
CA PHE A 688 0.61 5.60 -62.13
C PHE A 688 1.05 4.84 -63.39
N CYS A 689 1.30 3.53 -63.28
CA CYS A 689 1.63 2.68 -64.42
C CYS A 689 0.44 2.51 -65.37
N LEU A 690 -0.77 2.32 -64.83
CA LEU A 690 -2.00 2.17 -65.63
C LEU A 690 -2.36 3.46 -66.37
N GLU A 691 -2.15 4.63 -65.76
CA GLU A 691 -2.31 5.91 -66.44
C GLU A 691 -1.40 5.99 -67.67
N ARG A 692 -0.13 5.60 -67.50
CA ARG A 692 0.84 5.54 -68.61
C ARG A 692 0.48 4.52 -69.67
N LEU A 693 -0.08 3.37 -69.26
CA LEU A 693 -0.42 2.28 -70.17
C LEU A 693 -1.66 2.60 -71.01
N PHE A 694 -2.72 3.13 -70.40
CA PHE A 694 -4.00 3.33 -71.07
C PHE A 694 -4.15 4.69 -71.76
N PHE A 695 -3.54 5.75 -71.21
CA PHE A 695 -3.77 7.12 -71.69
C PHE A 695 -2.51 7.82 -72.20
N GLY A 696 -1.38 7.66 -71.50
CA GLY A 696 -0.10 8.25 -71.91
C GLY A 696 -0.14 9.79 -72.05
N PHE A 697 -0.82 10.49 -71.15
CA PHE A 697 -1.04 11.93 -71.30
C PHE A 697 0.26 12.74 -71.20
N VAL A 698 0.50 13.63 -72.17
CA VAL A 698 1.66 14.54 -72.18
C VAL A 698 1.47 15.73 -71.24
N SER A 699 0.23 16.20 -71.06
CA SER A 699 -0.09 17.32 -70.15
C SER A 699 -0.14 16.84 -68.70
N ILE A 700 0.61 17.50 -67.81
CA ILE A 700 0.69 17.14 -66.40
C ILE A 700 -0.66 17.18 -65.68
N TYR A 701 -1.55 18.11 -66.05
CA TYR A 701 -2.88 18.21 -65.47
C TYR A 701 -3.78 17.02 -65.84
N LYS A 702 -3.75 16.61 -67.11
CA LYS A 702 -4.49 15.43 -67.59
C LYS A 702 -3.95 14.14 -66.96
N ARG A 703 -2.63 14.11 -66.74
CA ARG A 703 -1.94 13.00 -66.09
C ARG A 703 -2.36 12.81 -64.63
N ILE A 704 -2.39 13.89 -63.87
CA ILE A 704 -2.86 13.88 -62.48
C ILE A 704 -4.34 13.48 -62.41
N ALA A 705 -5.16 13.98 -63.34
CA ALA A 705 -6.58 13.61 -63.41
C ALA A 705 -6.77 12.11 -63.72
N GLY A 706 -6.11 11.58 -64.75
CA GLY A 706 -6.20 10.16 -65.11
C GLY A 706 -5.69 9.23 -64.00
N PHE A 707 -4.57 9.57 -63.38
CA PHE A 707 -4.06 8.88 -62.20
C PHE A 707 -5.06 8.86 -61.05
N THR A 708 -5.64 10.02 -60.71
CA THR A 708 -6.60 10.15 -59.61
C THR A 708 -7.86 9.33 -59.86
N VAL A 709 -8.37 9.33 -61.10
CA VAL A 709 -9.55 8.54 -61.49
C VAL A 709 -9.28 7.05 -61.37
N ILE A 710 -8.13 6.56 -61.89
CA ILE A 710 -7.75 5.15 -61.76
C ILE A 710 -7.57 4.77 -60.29
N LEU A 711 -6.92 5.64 -59.50
CA LEU A 711 -6.71 5.40 -58.07
C LEU A 711 -8.04 5.31 -57.31
N LEU A 712 -8.96 6.25 -57.53
CA LEU A 712 -10.29 6.23 -56.92
C LEU A 712 -11.09 4.99 -57.34
N PHE A 713 -10.98 4.58 -58.60
CA PHE A 713 -11.64 3.38 -59.10
C PHE A 713 -11.10 2.09 -58.45
N LEU A 714 -9.77 1.96 -58.30
CA LEU A 714 -9.13 0.84 -57.61
C LEU A 714 -9.53 0.79 -56.13
N ILE A 715 -9.56 1.95 -55.46
CA ILE A 715 -10.02 2.06 -54.08
C ILE A 715 -11.50 1.63 -53.97
N LEU A 716 -12.36 2.07 -54.89
CA LEU A 716 -13.78 1.71 -54.88
C LEU A 716 -13.99 0.19 -55.07
N ILE A 717 -13.26 -0.44 -55.99
CA ILE A 717 -13.33 -1.90 -56.19
C ILE A 717 -12.91 -2.63 -54.92
N ILE A 718 -11.77 -2.27 -54.34
CA ILE A 718 -11.26 -2.98 -53.16
C ILE A 718 -12.13 -2.70 -51.94
N ALA A 719 -12.71 -1.50 -51.81
CA ALA A 719 -13.67 -1.20 -50.76
C ALA A 719 -14.94 -2.08 -50.82
N GLN A 720 -15.33 -2.56 -52.01
CA GLN A 720 -16.46 -3.48 -52.18
C GLN A 720 -16.10 -4.96 -51.97
N VAL A 721 -14.82 -5.32 -52.08
CA VAL A 721 -14.37 -6.72 -52.07
C VAL A 721 -13.66 -7.09 -50.77
N HIS A 722 -13.01 -6.14 -50.11
CA HIS A 722 -12.13 -6.43 -49.00
C HIS A 722 -12.80 -6.19 -47.63
N PRO A 723 -12.84 -7.20 -46.75
CA PRO A 723 -13.53 -7.13 -45.44
C PRO A 723 -12.93 -6.18 -44.38
N ALA A 724 -11.96 -5.33 -44.73
CA ALA A 724 -11.36 -4.41 -43.74
C ALA A 724 -11.89 -2.97 -43.85
N PHE A 725 -12.80 -2.71 -44.79
CA PHE A 725 -13.44 -1.40 -44.98
C PHE A 725 -14.84 -1.31 -44.34
N GLU A 726 -15.32 -2.40 -43.74
CA GLU A 726 -16.50 -2.51 -42.87
C GLU A 726 -16.05 -2.95 -41.46
#